data_AF-A0A8H6ZR46-F1
#
_entry.id   AF-A0A8H6ZR46-F1
#
_cell.length_a   1.000
_cell.length_b   1.000
_cell.length_c   1.000
_cell.angle_alpha   90.00
_cell.angle_beta   90.00
_cell.angle_gamma   90.00
#
_symmetry.space_group_name_H-M   'P 1'
#
loop_
_entity.id
_entity.type
_entity.pdbx_description
1 polymer ?
#
loop_
_entity_poly.entity_id
_entity_poly.type
_entity_poly.pdbx_seq_one_letter_code
_entity_poly.pdbx_strand_id
1 'polypeptide(L)'
;MAEQNFSGALETWKYISLSELQKTLDAQGVELVDQQKESVVGRKALADKTKEFKKLPDSEKTNAFKGLLKAYQTEIDSLTKRCKSSENAFLNVYKLLAEAPDPYPLLEAAVDQTVRIAEAREQELELQRLREENAELKKRVADSSPLESAKKKAEARAEQLEQKASNVANYCGNVPTTLNYDKLWQMEEMIQEKIVQKENELNATYDERLRNYQEREQDLQRQVALAKNQLRDLRTSHESNQAKLIDQTQRQDQEVVAKLTEMDMVAADLERANSRVATVERRNEILRAEIESIRSGNDTNNHTRALETQVAQLEVELERLSRAMETQKSQQADADLASSKKLEEATKEIQRKSSEIEQLKLRLKQYADYDEIKRELEIMKFVEFGGFDDIDEENDQESPQPNGHARSNSHSAVQLPNPNADKANAEQGNSLEALLAAKNKRILGELTRLRILYTELEESYNTSEQRLMEASSELISQKALNERLENDLLSMNQHGGKPADSPPTDGADVLAELGLGTKKTSQPPAQSTSIPFTSSADTSILPIVTSQRDRFRQRNAELEEELRKQFQVISELRSEIKNLQADNLKLYEKVRYMQSYREEAGSRPPTSQLDPLPAPAGSGTGLDDMGKYRARYEEAMNPFEAFRGREATRAYQNLNPIERGVLVLTRAILGNRRARTFFICYAIALHLLVMFTTYECTTSSGTHLQKQVSPYGS
;
A
#
# COMPACT_ATOMS: atom_id res chain seq x y z
N MET A 1 17.21 25.27 50.84
CA MET A 1 15.84 24.74 50.67
C MET A 1 15.81 23.31 50.15
N ALA A 2 16.73 22.85 49.29
CA ALA A 2 16.74 21.47 48.79
C ALA A 2 16.94 20.41 49.89
N GLU A 3 17.91 20.59 50.81
CA GLU A 3 18.20 19.63 51.90
C GLU A 3 17.01 19.34 52.84
N GLN A 4 16.12 20.32 53.05
CA GLN A 4 14.92 20.15 53.88
C GLN A 4 13.88 19.23 53.21
N ASN A 5 13.87 19.16 51.86
CA ASN A 5 12.99 18.26 51.12
C ASN A 5 13.52 16.82 51.11
N PHE A 6 14.84 16.62 51.11
CA PHE A 6 15.44 15.26 51.14
C PHE A 6 15.20 14.56 52.48
N SER A 7 15.36 15.26 53.61
CA SER A 7 15.13 14.67 54.94
C SER A 7 13.65 14.30 55.13
N GLY A 8 12.73 15.19 54.76
CA GLY A 8 11.30 14.91 54.82
C GLY A 8 10.89 13.75 53.90
N ALA A 9 11.46 13.69 52.70
CA ALA A 9 11.22 12.59 51.78
C ALA A 9 11.73 11.24 52.33
N LEU A 10 12.91 11.20 52.92
CA LEU A 10 13.43 9.99 53.56
C LEU A 10 12.57 9.54 54.75
N GLU A 11 12.05 10.48 55.55
CA GLU A 11 11.12 10.17 56.64
C GLU A 11 9.79 9.60 56.11
N THR A 12 9.23 10.15 55.04
CA THR A 12 8.01 9.61 54.41
C THR A 12 8.21 8.20 53.86
N TRP A 13 9.30 7.93 53.14
CA TRP A 13 9.62 6.59 52.63
C TRP A 13 9.93 5.59 53.74
N LYS A 14 10.51 6.05 54.85
CA LYS A 14 10.71 5.24 56.06
C LYS A 14 9.39 4.90 56.74
N TYR A 15 8.45 5.86 56.80
CA TYR A 15 7.11 5.64 57.35
C TYR A 15 6.27 4.70 56.48
N ILE A 16 6.33 4.86 55.15
CA ILE A 16 5.64 3.97 54.20
C ILE A 16 6.12 2.52 54.36
N SER A 17 7.38 2.31 54.74
CA SER A 17 7.95 0.99 55.05
C SER A 17 7.57 -0.04 53.99
N LEU A 18 8.13 0.11 52.78
CA LEU A 18 7.78 -0.71 51.62
C LEU A 18 7.76 -2.21 51.90
N SER A 19 8.66 -2.70 52.76
CA SER A 19 8.72 -4.10 53.17
C SER A 19 7.51 -4.57 53.98
N GLU A 20 6.93 -3.70 54.80
CA GLU A 20 5.74 -3.99 55.58
C GLU A 20 4.48 -3.84 54.73
N LEU A 21 4.42 -2.78 53.91
CA LEU A 21 3.37 -2.58 52.93
C LEU A 21 3.26 -3.76 51.95
N GLN A 22 4.40 -4.28 51.48
CA GLN A 22 4.45 -5.47 50.62
C GLN A 22 3.84 -6.69 51.33
N LYS A 23 4.18 -6.95 52.60
CA LYS A 23 3.60 -8.06 53.37
C LYS A 23 2.09 -7.92 53.54
N THR A 24 1.61 -6.70 53.79
CA THR A 24 0.17 -6.43 53.88
C THR A 24 -0.52 -6.64 52.53
N LEU A 25 0.10 -6.20 51.43
CA LEU A 25 -0.41 -6.39 50.08
C LEU A 25 -0.41 -7.85 49.66
N ASP A 26 0.61 -8.62 50.02
CA ASP A 26 0.68 -10.06 49.76
C ASP A 26 -0.45 -10.79 50.49
N ALA A 27 -0.70 -10.45 51.76
CA ALA A 27 -1.82 -11.03 52.53
C ALA A 27 -3.18 -10.66 51.91
N GLN A 28 -3.39 -9.40 51.53
CA GLN A 28 -4.60 -8.94 50.84
C GLN A 28 -4.77 -9.58 49.45
N GLY A 29 -3.67 -9.79 48.73
CA GLY A 29 -3.64 -10.45 47.43
C GLY A 29 -4.06 -11.91 47.52
N VAL A 30 -3.56 -12.65 48.51
CA VAL A 30 -3.99 -14.03 48.80
C VAL A 30 -5.49 -14.07 49.12
N GLU A 31 -5.97 -13.17 49.97
CA GLU A 31 -7.40 -13.09 50.32
C GLU A 31 -8.27 -12.81 49.08
N LEU A 32 -7.87 -11.88 48.21
CA LEU A 32 -8.59 -11.56 46.98
C LEU A 32 -8.63 -12.75 46.00
N VAL A 33 -7.52 -13.49 45.88
CA VAL A 33 -7.44 -14.69 45.05
C VAL A 33 -8.35 -15.78 45.60
N ASP A 34 -8.40 -15.97 46.91
CA ASP A 34 -9.27 -16.97 47.52
C ASP A 34 -10.76 -16.59 47.41
N GLN A 35 -11.10 -15.30 47.60
CA GLN A 35 -12.44 -14.78 47.31
C GLN A 35 -12.83 -14.92 45.83
N GLN A 36 -11.86 -14.83 44.91
CA GLN A 36 -12.10 -15.06 43.48
C GLN A 36 -12.40 -16.53 43.19
N LYS A 37 -11.64 -17.47 43.78
CA LYS A 37 -11.91 -18.92 43.66
C LYS A 37 -13.28 -19.25 44.24
N GLU A 38 -13.61 -18.71 45.41
CA GLU A 38 -14.90 -18.92 46.07
C GLU A 38 -16.06 -18.43 45.19
N SER A 39 -15.95 -17.25 44.55
CA SER A 39 -16.99 -16.76 43.63
C SER A 39 -17.14 -17.61 42.37
N VAL A 40 -16.07 -18.22 41.86
CA VAL A 40 -16.20 -19.16 40.72
C VAL A 40 -16.99 -20.40 41.14
N VAL A 41 -16.68 -20.95 42.32
CA VAL A 41 -17.39 -22.10 42.87
C VAL A 41 -18.85 -21.74 43.22
N GLY A 42 -19.08 -20.59 43.84
CA GLY A 42 -20.39 -20.05 44.20
C GLY A 42 -21.29 -19.84 42.98
N ARG A 43 -20.78 -19.20 41.92
CA ARG A 43 -21.51 -19.06 40.64
C ARG A 43 -21.87 -20.39 40.00
N LYS A 44 -20.95 -21.37 40.03
CA LYS A 44 -21.24 -22.72 39.51
C LYS A 44 -22.34 -23.41 40.31
N ALA A 45 -22.24 -23.38 41.64
CA ALA A 45 -23.27 -23.94 42.52
C ALA A 45 -24.64 -23.26 42.35
N LEU A 46 -24.65 -21.94 42.11
CA LEU A 46 -25.87 -21.19 41.84
C LEU A 46 -26.49 -21.55 40.48
N ALA A 47 -25.67 -21.75 39.46
CA ALA A 47 -26.11 -22.23 38.14
C ALA A 47 -26.71 -23.64 38.23
N ASP A 48 -26.07 -24.54 38.98
CA ASP A 48 -26.57 -25.89 39.21
C ASP A 48 -27.91 -25.89 39.96
N LYS A 49 -28.03 -25.12 41.05
CA LYS A 49 -29.30 -24.93 41.78
C LYS A 49 -30.40 -24.31 40.91
N THR A 50 -30.04 -23.39 40.02
CA THR A 50 -31.00 -22.78 39.07
C THR A 50 -31.48 -23.82 38.03
N LYS A 51 -30.58 -24.70 37.59
CA LYS A 51 -30.90 -25.79 36.65
C LYS A 51 -31.77 -26.87 37.31
N GLU A 52 -31.49 -27.21 38.57
CA GLU A 52 -32.32 -28.11 39.38
C GLU A 52 -33.72 -27.54 39.62
N PHE A 53 -33.80 -26.26 40.00
CA PHE A 53 -35.08 -25.57 40.17
C PHE A 53 -35.95 -25.60 38.90
N LYS A 54 -35.35 -25.41 37.72
CA LYS A 54 -36.07 -25.50 36.43
C LYS A 54 -36.65 -26.89 36.15
N LYS A 55 -36.06 -27.96 36.71
CA LYS A 55 -36.50 -29.35 36.52
C LYS A 55 -37.61 -29.78 37.47
N LEU A 56 -37.87 -29.03 38.54
CA LEU A 56 -38.92 -29.37 39.51
C LEU A 56 -40.33 -29.21 38.90
N PRO A 57 -41.33 -29.99 39.34
CA PRO A 57 -42.73 -29.77 38.97
C PRO A 57 -43.27 -28.47 39.58
N ASP A 58 -44.27 -27.85 38.93
CA ASP A 58 -44.77 -26.51 39.28
C ASP A 58 -45.34 -26.41 40.72
N SER A 59 -45.83 -27.51 41.27
CA SER A 59 -46.28 -27.61 42.66
C SER A 59 -45.15 -27.49 43.70
N GLU A 60 -43.92 -27.86 43.34
CA GLU A 60 -42.75 -27.85 44.23
C GLU A 60 -41.86 -26.61 44.04
N LYS A 61 -41.98 -25.92 42.89
CA LYS A 61 -41.24 -24.69 42.60
C LYS A 61 -41.52 -23.58 43.62
N THR A 62 -42.75 -23.43 44.08
CA THR A 62 -43.11 -22.41 45.08
C THR A 62 -42.34 -22.60 46.40
N ASN A 63 -42.11 -23.86 46.80
CA ASN A 63 -41.36 -24.20 48.00
C ASN A 63 -39.85 -24.04 47.81
N ALA A 64 -39.32 -24.41 46.64
CA ALA A 64 -37.89 -24.32 46.33
C ALA A 64 -37.40 -22.89 46.02
N PHE A 65 -38.31 -21.99 45.60
CA PHE A 65 -37.98 -20.63 45.18
C PHE A 65 -37.30 -19.81 46.29
N LYS A 66 -37.77 -19.95 47.54
CA LYS A 66 -37.19 -19.27 48.71
C LYS A 66 -35.72 -19.65 48.92
N GLY A 67 -35.38 -20.93 48.73
CA GLY A 67 -34.00 -21.42 48.85
C GLY A 67 -33.11 -20.89 47.72
N LEU A 68 -33.62 -20.85 46.50
CA LEU A 68 -32.91 -20.30 45.35
C LEU A 68 -32.66 -18.80 45.51
N LEU A 69 -33.67 -18.03 45.89
CA LEU A 69 -33.57 -16.59 46.13
C LEU A 69 -32.53 -16.27 47.21
N LYS A 70 -32.51 -17.05 48.31
CA LYS A 70 -31.51 -16.90 49.36
C LYS A 70 -30.09 -17.19 48.85
N ALA A 71 -29.93 -18.18 47.96
CA ALA A 71 -28.63 -18.48 47.35
C ALA A 71 -28.15 -17.34 46.42
N TYR A 72 -29.04 -16.74 45.63
CA TYR A 72 -28.73 -15.54 44.83
C TYR A 72 -28.34 -14.36 45.72
N GLN A 73 -29.08 -14.11 46.81
CA GLN A 73 -28.77 -13.06 47.77
C GLN A 73 -27.37 -13.26 48.38
N THR A 74 -27.03 -14.47 48.82
CA THR A 74 -25.70 -14.77 49.39
C THR A 74 -24.56 -14.54 48.39
N GLU A 75 -24.73 -14.88 47.11
CA GLU A 75 -23.71 -14.60 46.09
C GLU A 75 -23.58 -13.09 45.83
N ILE A 76 -24.69 -12.34 45.81
CA ILE A 76 -24.67 -10.87 45.66
C ILE A 76 -23.98 -10.20 46.86
N ASP A 77 -24.26 -10.65 48.08
CA ASP A 77 -23.62 -10.14 49.29
C ASP A 77 -22.11 -10.44 49.29
N SER A 78 -21.73 -11.65 48.87
CA SER A 78 -20.32 -12.07 48.74
C SER A 78 -19.59 -11.28 47.66
N LEU A 79 -20.24 -11.02 46.52
CA LEU A 79 -19.71 -10.18 45.45
C LEU A 79 -19.50 -8.74 45.93
N THR A 80 -20.46 -8.18 46.66
CA THR A 80 -20.37 -6.83 47.22
C THR A 80 -19.24 -6.73 48.24
N LYS A 81 -19.07 -7.75 49.10
CA LYS A 81 -17.96 -7.83 50.06
C LYS A 81 -16.61 -7.86 49.35
N ARG A 82 -16.47 -8.65 48.29
CA ARG A 82 -15.25 -8.72 47.47
C ARG A 82 -14.90 -7.37 46.84
N CYS A 83 -15.89 -6.69 46.25
CA CYS A 83 -15.72 -5.37 45.64
C CYS A 83 -15.20 -4.35 46.66
N LYS A 84 -15.84 -4.30 47.84
CA LYS A 84 -15.40 -3.43 48.94
C LYS A 84 -14.00 -3.77 49.44
N SER A 85 -13.65 -5.06 49.51
CA SER A 85 -12.31 -5.50 49.93
C SER A 85 -11.25 -5.01 48.93
N SER A 86 -11.49 -5.19 47.62
CA SER A 86 -10.57 -4.72 46.58
C SER A 86 -10.46 -3.21 46.52
N GLU A 87 -11.57 -2.48 46.67
CA GLU A 87 -11.58 -1.01 46.69
C GLU A 87 -10.81 -0.47 47.89
N ASN A 88 -11.02 -1.05 49.08
CA ASN A 88 -10.29 -0.65 50.28
C ASN A 88 -8.79 -0.96 50.17
N ALA A 89 -8.41 -2.13 49.66
CA ALA A 89 -7.01 -2.49 49.44
C ALA A 89 -6.32 -1.49 48.49
N PHE A 90 -6.98 -1.17 47.37
CA PHE A 90 -6.48 -0.18 46.41
C PHE A 90 -6.36 1.23 47.02
N LEU A 91 -7.42 1.72 47.68
CA LEU A 91 -7.43 3.05 48.27
C LEU A 91 -6.41 3.21 49.40
N ASN A 92 -6.13 2.16 50.16
CA ASN A 92 -5.09 2.17 51.19
C ASN A 92 -3.70 2.38 50.58
N VAL A 93 -3.38 1.67 49.49
CA VAL A 93 -2.11 1.85 48.77
C VAL A 93 -2.03 3.21 48.11
N TYR A 94 -3.11 3.64 47.46
CA TYR A 94 -3.16 4.93 46.80
C TYR A 94 -2.93 6.08 47.78
N LYS A 95 -3.55 6.06 48.97
CA LYS A 95 -3.33 7.10 49.98
C LYS A 95 -1.86 7.16 50.44
N LEU A 96 -1.23 6.00 50.66
CA LEU A 96 0.16 5.93 51.09
C LEU A 96 1.14 6.42 50.02
N LEU A 97 0.88 6.12 48.74
CA LEU A 97 1.74 6.52 47.62
C LEU A 97 1.46 7.94 47.12
N ALA A 98 0.24 8.45 47.26
CA ALA A 98 -0.13 9.80 46.81
C ALA A 98 0.57 10.90 47.61
N GLU A 99 0.86 10.65 48.89
CA GLU A 99 1.61 11.56 49.76
C GLU A 99 3.13 11.34 49.67
N ALA A 100 3.58 10.30 48.96
CA ALA A 100 4.98 9.96 48.84
C ALA A 100 5.69 10.85 47.79
N PRO A 101 6.80 11.52 48.15
CA PRO A 101 7.61 12.24 47.19
C PRO A 101 8.33 11.28 46.25
N ASP A 102 8.55 11.69 45.00
CA ASP A 102 9.23 10.88 43.99
C ASP A 102 10.64 10.46 44.46
N PRO A 103 10.97 9.15 44.46
CA PRO A 103 12.28 8.67 44.89
C PRO A 103 13.37 8.86 43.83
N TYR A 104 13.03 9.09 42.56
CA TYR A 104 14.02 9.19 41.47
C TYR A 104 15.00 10.37 41.68
N PRO A 105 14.55 11.61 41.96
CA PRO A 105 15.46 12.71 42.25
C PRO A 105 16.31 12.49 43.51
N LEU A 106 15.82 11.71 44.48
CA LEU A 106 16.57 11.36 45.69
C LEU A 106 17.72 10.40 45.37
N LEU A 107 17.46 9.39 44.54
CA LEU A 107 18.45 8.42 44.10
C LEU A 107 19.48 9.03 43.15
N GLU A 108 19.05 9.89 42.22
CA GLU A 108 19.94 10.63 41.32
C GLU A 108 20.88 11.53 42.12
N ALA A 109 20.37 12.31 43.07
CA ALA A 109 21.20 13.12 43.95
C ALA A 109 22.17 12.30 44.81
N ALA A 110 21.75 11.11 45.28
CA ALA A 110 22.62 10.21 46.02
C ALA A 110 23.74 9.64 45.13
N VAL A 111 23.44 9.24 43.89
CA VAL A 111 24.43 8.79 42.91
C VAL A 111 25.41 9.92 42.59
N ASP A 112 24.92 11.12 42.31
CA ASP A 112 25.76 12.30 42.06
C ASP A 112 26.69 12.61 43.23
N GLN A 113 26.18 12.52 44.47
CA GLN A 113 27.01 12.68 45.67
C GLN A 113 28.07 11.58 45.77
N THR A 114 27.77 10.32 45.43
CA THR A 114 28.76 9.25 45.45
C THR A 114 29.85 9.43 44.40
N VAL A 115 29.51 9.93 43.21
CA VAL A 115 30.46 10.27 42.15
C VAL A 115 31.35 11.42 42.60
N ARG A 116 30.77 12.50 43.14
CA ARG A 116 31.54 13.63 43.70
C ARG A 116 32.46 13.21 44.84
N ILE A 117 32.03 12.28 45.71
CA ILE A 117 32.89 11.74 46.77
C ILE A 117 34.04 10.92 46.18
N ALA A 118 33.80 10.13 45.13
CA ALA A 118 34.85 9.37 44.46
C ALA A 118 35.87 10.30 43.76
N GLU A 119 35.40 11.31 43.03
CA GLU A 119 36.24 12.34 42.41
C GLU A 119 37.06 13.11 43.45
N ALA A 120 36.44 13.50 44.57
CA ALA A 120 37.16 14.18 45.65
C ALA A 120 38.26 13.30 46.26
N ARG A 121 38.02 11.99 46.42
CA ARG A 121 39.04 11.04 46.89
C ARG A 121 40.18 10.87 45.90
N GLU A 122 39.89 10.83 44.60
CA GLU A 122 40.91 10.77 43.56
C GLU A 122 41.78 12.04 43.57
N GLN A 123 41.16 13.21 43.68
CA GLN A 123 41.86 14.48 43.82
C GLN A 123 42.71 14.55 45.09
N GLU A 124 42.22 14.01 46.22
CA GLU A 124 43.00 13.93 47.46
C GLU A 124 44.25 13.05 47.30
N LEU A 125 44.13 11.90 46.60
CA LEU A 125 45.25 11.02 46.30
C LEU A 125 46.25 11.68 45.35
N GLU A 126 45.78 12.38 44.32
CA GLU A 126 46.64 13.13 43.40
C GLU A 126 47.39 14.26 44.12
N LEU A 127 46.70 15.01 44.99
CA LEU A 127 47.32 16.04 45.82
C LEU A 127 48.36 15.47 46.79
N GLN A 128 48.16 14.26 47.32
CA GLN A 128 49.17 13.58 48.13
C GLN A 128 50.40 13.22 47.28
N ARG A 129 50.20 12.62 46.10
CA ARG A 129 51.29 12.28 45.17
C ARG A 129 52.09 13.51 44.74
N LEU A 130 51.41 14.60 44.35
CA LEU A 130 52.08 15.84 43.96
C LEU A 130 52.84 16.48 45.13
N ARG A 131 52.37 16.33 46.37
CA ARG A 131 53.11 16.79 47.56
C ARG A 131 54.37 15.94 47.78
N GLU A 132 54.31 14.63 47.59
CA GLU A 132 55.46 13.74 47.66
C GLU A 132 56.49 14.06 46.57
N GLU A 133 56.06 14.21 45.33
CA GLU A 133 56.92 14.59 44.20
C GLU A 133 57.58 15.97 44.44
N ASN A 134 56.84 16.96 44.94
CA ASN A 134 57.40 18.25 45.31
C ASN A 134 58.42 18.15 46.47
N ALA A 135 58.17 17.27 47.45
CA ALA A 135 59.13 17.03 48.53
C ALA A 135 60.42 16.38 48.00
N GLU A 136 60.31 15.43 47.08
CA GLU A 136 61.46 14.79 46.44
C GLU A 136 62.25 15.78 45.57
N LEU A 137 61.56 16.60 44.77
CA LEU A 137 62.20 17.65 43.98
C LEU A 137 62.93 18.67 44.87
N LYS A 138 62.31 19.11 45.98
CA LYS A 138 62.98 19.98 46.96
C LYS A 138 64.22 19.33 47.56
N LYS A 139 64.19 18.02 47.84
CA LYS A 139 65.36 17.27 48.30
C LYS A 139 66.47 17.23 47.25
N ARG A 140 66.14 16.93 45.98
CA ARG A 140 67.10 16.93 44.87
C ARG A 140 67.75 18.31 44.66
N VAL A 141 66.96 19.38 44.80
CA VAL A 141 67.48 20.76 44.74
C VAL A 141 68.43 21.02 45.91
N ALA A 142 68.07 20.63 47.14
CA ALA A 142 68.95 20.76 48.30
C ALA A 142 70.28 20.01 48.13
N ASP A 143 70.22 18.78 47.59
CA ASP A 143 71.39 17.94 47.31
C ASP A 143 72.29 18.52 46.20
N SER A 144 71.75 19.35 45.30
CA SER A 144 72.52 20.04 44.25
C SER A 144 73.27 21.30 44.74
N SER A 145 72.82 21.92 45.83
CA SER A 145 73.47 23.10 46.41
C SER A 145 74.95 22.91 46.83
N PRO A 146 75.38 21.78 47.44
CA PRO A 146 76.79 21.56 47.73
C PRO A 146 77.63 21.40 46.45
N LEU A 147 77.08 20.83 45.38
CA LEU A 147 77.77 20.68 44.09
C LEU A 147 78.04 22.04 43.44
N GLU A 148 77.09 22.97 43.52
CA GLU A 148 77.29 24.34 43.04
C GLU A 148 78.37 25.08 43.86
N SER A 149 78.37 24.89 45.18
CA SER A 149 79.41 25.45 46.06
C SER A 149 80.81 24.85 45.78
N ALA A 150 80.87 23.57 45.41
CA ALA A 150 82.11 22.89 45.04
C ALA A 150 82.65 23.37 43.68
N LYS A 151 81.75 23.60 42.71
CA LYS A 151 82.10 24.17 41.40
C LYS A 151 82.75 25.54 41.54
N LYS A 152 82.17 26.43 42.36
CA LYS A 152 82.72 27.78 42.61
C LYS A 152 84.11 27.75 43.25
N LYS A 153 84.38 26.76 44.14
CA LYS A 153 85.71 26.55 44.72
C LYS A 153 86.73 26.01 43.71
N ALA A 154 86.29 25.17 42.78
CA ALA A 154 87.15 24.65 41.71
C ALA A 154 87.55 25.76 40.71
N GLU A 155 86.60 26.64 40.35
CA GLU A 155 86.87 27.81 39.49
C GLU A 155 87.88 28.77 40.14
N ALA A 156 87.74 29.09 41.42
CA ALA A 156 88.71 29.94 42.14
C ALA A 156 90.12 29.33 42.24
N ARG A 157 90.25 27.99 42.27
CA ARG A 157 91.55 27.29 42.23
C ARG A 157 92.20 27.33 40.85
N ALA A 158 91.40 27.26 39.78
CA ALA A 158 91.91 27.35 38.42
C ALA A 158 92.53 28.72 38.16
N GLU A 159 91.88 29.79 38.61
CA GLU A 159 92.37 31.18 38.46
C GLU A 159 93.69 31.43 39.22
N GLN A 160 93.88 30.80 40.39
CA GLN A 160 95.15 30.86 41.15
C GLN A 160 96.31 30.11 40.48
N LEU A 161 96.03 29.04 39.73
CA LEU A 161 97.06 28.28 39.01
C LEU A 161 97.52 29.03 37.75
N GLU A 162 96.61 29.75 37.10
CA GLU A 162 96.89 30.61 35.95
C GLU A 162 97.83 31.78 36.32
N GLN A 163 97.62 32.41 37.48
CA GLN A 163 98.54 33.45 38.00
C GLN A 163 99.96 32.92 38.33
N LYS A 164 100.08 31.66 38.75
CA LYS A 164 101.39 31.06 39.06
C LYS A 164 102.17 30.68 37.80
N ALA A 165 101.48 30.27 36.74
CA ALA A 165 102.09 30.00 35.44
C ALA A 165 102.67 31.28 34.79
N SER A 166 102.08 32.45 35.03
CA SER A 166 102.58 33.74 34.54
C SER A 166 103.91 34.20 35.18
N ASN A 167 104.27 33.70 36.37
CA ASN A 167 105.45 34.17 37.12
C ASN A 167 106.73 33.35 36.87
N VAL A 168 106.66 32.23 36.15
CA VAL A 168 107.80 31.31 35.95
C VAL A 168 108.59 31.57 34.64
N ALA A 169 108.14 32.48 33.78
CA ALA A 169 108.75 32.76 32.48
C ALA A 169 109.90 33.80 32.47
N ASN A 170 110.29 34.39 33.61
CA ASN A 170 111.12 35.61 33.67
C ASN A 170 112.51 35.47 34.31
N TYR A 171 113.13 34.30 34.28
CA TYR A 171 114.52 34.15 34.75
C TYR A 171 115.38 33.24 33.86
N CYS A 172 116.51 33.81 33.46
CA CYS A 172 117.81 33.17 33.23
C CYS A 172 118.26 32.98 31.76
N GLY A 173 118.98 33.99 31.27
CA GLY A 173 120.07 33.83 30.30
C GLY A 173 121.32 34.51 30.85
N ASN A 174 122.50 33.85 30.76
CA ASN A 174 123.81 34.45 30.43
C ASN A 174 124.97 33.41 30.50
N VAL A 175 125.78 33.45 29.44
CA VAL A 175 127.04 32.76 29.04
C VAL A 175 128.22 33.43 29.84
N PRO A 176 129.42 32.84 30.13
CA PRO A 176 130.40 32.46 29.09
C PRO A 176 131.52 31.41 29.33
N THR A 177 132.05 31.06 28.16
CA THR A 177 133.15 30.22 27.65
C THR A 177 134.56 30.47 28.24
N THR A 178 135.42 29.43 28.35
CA THR A 178 136.74 29.29 27.65
C THR A 178 137.55 28.02 28.03
N LEU A 179 137.80 27.20 27.00
CA LEU A 179 138.92 26.29 26.63
C LEU A 179 140.00 25.80 27.63
N ASN A 180 140.17 24.46 27.71
CA ASN A 180 141.43 23.76 28.04
C ASN A 180 141.42 22.35 27.39
N TYR A 181 142.13 22.13 26.27
CA TYR A 181 141.88 21.04 25.31
C TYR A 181 141.90 19.58 25.81
N ASP A 182 142.56 19.23 26.92
CA ASP A 182 142.48 17.86 27.50
C ASP A 182 141.36 17.73 28.55
N LYS A 183 141.11 18.82 29.28
CA LYS A 183 139.89 18.98 30.06
C LYS A 183 138.68 19.09 29.13
N LEU A 184 138.87 19.49 27.87
CA LEU A 184 137.84 19.69 26.86
C LEU A 184 137.33 18.36 26.35
N TRP A 185 138.13 17.31 26.17
CA TRP A 185 137.60 15.99 25.78
C TRP A 185 136.81 15.34 26.92
N GLN A 186 137.27 15.44 28.17
CA GLN A 186 136.50 14.98 29.35
C GLN A 186 135.30 15.86 29.65
N MET A 187 135.40 17.18 29.43
CA MET A 187 134.28 18.10 29.55
C MET A 187 133.32 17.93 28.38
N GLU A 188 133.78 17.60 27.18
CA GLU A 188 132.96 17.36 25.99
C GLU A 188 132.30 15.99 26.05
N GLU A 189 132.94 14.98 26.65
CA GLU A 189 132.30 13.72 27.06
C GLU A 189 131.28 13.97 28.17
N MET A 190 131.60 14.74 29.21
CA MET A 190 130.62 15.16 30.23
C MET A 190 129.51 16.06 29.67
N ILE A 191 129.78 16.88 28.64
CA ILE A 191 128.82 17.74 27.97
C ILE A 191 127.94 16.90 27.04
N GLN A 192 128.50 15.96 26.29
CA GLN A 192 127.76 15.00 25.48
C GLN A 192 126.90 14.10 26.35
N GLU A 193 127.43 13.60 27.47
CA GLU A 193 126.67 12.85 28.45
C GLU A 193 125.55 13.70 29.06
N LYS A 194 125.83 14.97 29.40
CA LYS A 194 124.79 15.91 29.83
C LYS A 194 123.78 16.25 28.74
N ILE A 195 124.18 16.34 27.48
CA ILE A 195 123.29 16.56 26.33
C ILE A 195 122.40 15.34 26.16
N VAL A 196 122.94 14.12 26.20
CA VAL A 196 122.17 12.87 26.13
C VAL A 196 121.25 12.71 27.34
N GLN A 197 121.70 13.06 28.55
CA GLN A 197 120.85 13.09 29.74
C GLN A 197 119.72 14.11 29.56
N LYS A 198 120.00 15.32 29.07
CA LYS A 198 118.99 16.34 28.80
C LYS A 198 118.04 15.97 27.66
N GLU A 199 118.53 15.28 26.64
CA GLU A 199 117.73 14.75 25.54
C GLU A 199 116.83 13.62 26.04
N ASN A 200 117.33 12.72 26.88
CA ASN A 200 116.55 11.67 27.53
C ASN A 200 115.51 12.25 28.51
N GLU A 201 115.88 13.27 29.29
CA GLU A 201 114.94 14.00 30.15
C GLU A 201 113.84 14.68 29.31
N LEU A 202 114.21 15.34 28.22
CA LEU A 202 113.29 16.02 27.34
C LEU A 202 112.36 15.01 26.64
N ASN A 203 112.91 13.90 26.12
CA ASN A 203 112.14 12.81 25.53
C ASN A 203 111.22 12.16 26.56
N ALA A 204 111.67 11.94 27.80
CA ALA A 204 110.82 11.44 28.88
C ALA A 204 109.66 12.39 29.19
N THR A 205 109.90 13.70 29.21
CA THR A 205 108.82 14.69 29.40
C THR A 205 107.86 14.76 28.22
N TYR A 206 108.34 14.59 26.98
CA TYR A 206 107.48 14.52 25.80
C TYR A 206 106.67 13.23 25.78
N ASP A 207 107.25 12.09 26.14
CA ASP A 207 106.57 10.81 26.24
C ASP A 207 105.50 10.83 27.34
N GLU A 208 105.80 11.44 28.49
CA GLU A 208 104.81 11.63 29.56
C GLU A 208 103.66 12.53 29.11
N ARG A 209 103.95 13.65 28.42
CA ARG A 209 102.91 14.51 27.84
C ARG A 209 102.09 13.79 26.77
N LEU A 210 102.73 12.99 25.92
CA LEU A 210 102.04 12.22 24.89
C LEU A 210 101.12 11.17 25.51
N ARG A 211 101.58 10.45 26.55
CA ARG A 211 100.75 9.52 27.32
C ARG A 211 99.57 10.23 27.99
N ASN A 212 99.80 11.39 28.61
CA ASN A 212 98.73 12.19 29.22
C ASN A 212 97.69 12.67 28.19
N TYR A 213 98.14 13.08 26.98
CA TYR A 213 97.22 13.44 25.90
C TYR A 213 96.45 12.24 25.37
N GLN A 214 97.10 11.09 25.21
CA GLN A 214 96.45 9.84 24.79
C GLN A 214 95.43 9.35 25.82
N GLU A 215 95.74 9.40 27.12
CA GLU A 215 94.81 9.04 28.19
C GLU A 215 93.61 10.00 28.22
N ARG A 216 93.84 11.31 28.08
CA ARG A 216 92.77 12.30 27.97
C ARG A 216 91.91 12.10 26.73
N GLU A 217 92.51 11.75 25.59
CA GLU A 217 91.77 11.42 24.37
C GLU A 217 90.91 10.17 24.58
N GLN A 218 91.45 9.13 25.21
CA GLN A 218 90.69 7.93 25.55
C GLN A 218 89.53 8.23 26.50
N ASP A 219 89.73 9.07 27.51
CA ASP A 219 88.66 9.49 28.42
C ASP A 219 87.58 10.29 27.72
N LEU A 220 87.95 11.23 26.84
CA LEU A 220 86.99 11.96 26.02
C LEU A 220 86.23 11.01 25.07
N GLN A 221 86.91 10.04 24.46
CA GLN A 221 86.27 9.01 23.63
C GLN A 221 85.29 8.16 24.45
N ARG A 222 85.64 7.76 25.68
CA ARG A 222 84.73 7.04 26.61
C ARG A 222 83.51 7.89 26.97
N GLN A 223 83.70 9.17 27.28
CA GLN A 223 82.60 10.09 27.58
C GLN A 223 81.66 10.27 26.38
N VAL A 224 82.20 10.43 25.17
CA VAL A 224 81.40 10.51 23.94
C VAL A 224 80.65 9.21 23.69
N ALA A 225 81.28 8.04 23.91
CA ALA A 225 80.62 6.75 23.75
C ALA A 225 79.48 6.57 24.77
N LEU A 226 79.69 6.95 26.03
CA LEU A 226 78.65 6.94 27.07
C LEU A 226 77.48 7.86 26.72
N ALA A 227 77.77 9.10 26.30
CA ALA A 227 76.74 10.05 25.89
C ALA A 227 75.94 9.55 24.66
N LYS A 228 76.61 8.93 23.68
CA LYS A 228 75.96 8.30 22.51
C LYS A 228 75.06 7.14 22.92
N ASN A 229 75.49 6.29 23.84
CA ASN A 229 74.68 5.18 24.35
C ASN A 229 73.46 5.69 25.11
N GLN A 230 73.63 6.68 26.00
CA GLN A 230 72.51 7.31 26.71
C GLN A 230 71.50 7.94 25.75
N LEU A 231 71.96 8.60 24.69
CA LEU A 231 71.08 9.19 23.68
C LEU A 231 70.34 8.12 22.87
N ARG A 232 70.98 6.97 22.60
CA ARG A 232 70.33 5.82 21.98
C ARG A 232 69.26 5.21 22.89
N ASP A 233 69.55 5.04 24.17
CA ASP A 233 68.61 4.48 25.16
C ASP A 233 67.41 5.42 25.39
N LEU A 234 67.65 6.73 25.45
CA LEU A 234 66.58 7.72 25.51
C LEU A 234 65.70 7.69 24.26
N ARG A 235 66.31 7.53 23.08
CA ARG A 235 65.57 7.44 21.82
C ARG A 235 64.73 6.16 21.75
N THR A 236 65.28 5.00 22.11
CA THR A 236 64.51 3.75 22.12
C THR A 236 63.41 3.77 23.18
N SER A 237 63.67 4.37 24.35
CA SER A 237 62.65 4.61 25.39
C SER A 237 61.55 5.53 24.89
N HIS A 238 61.89 6.63 24.20
CA HIS A 238 60.92 7.53 23.60
C HIS A 238 60.09 6.84 22.50
N GLU A 239 60.73 6.10 21.60
CA GLU A 239 60.05 5.31 20.55
C GLU A 239 59.10 4.27 21.17
N SER A 240 59.51 3.60 22.26
CA SER A 240 58.66 2.64 23.00
C SER A 240 57.48 3.33 23.70
N ASN A 241 57.71 4.47 24.36
CA ASN A 241 56.64 5.23 25.01
C ASN A 241 55.67 5.81 23.99
N GLN A 242 56.16 6.30 22.85
CA GLN A 242 55.32 6.77 21.75
C GLN A 242 54.47 5.64 21.17
N ALA A 243 55.04 4.44 20.98
CA ALA A 243 54.29 3.28 20.51
C ALA A 243 53.18 2.87 21.51
N LYS A 244 53.46 2.89 22.81
CA LYS A 244 52.45 2.63 23.86
C LYS A 244 51.34 3.67 23.86
N LEU A 245 51.68 4.95 23.67
CA LEU A 245 50.68 6.03 23.62
C LEU A 245 49.75 5.83 22.42
N ILE A 246 50.30 5.51 21.25
CA ILE A 246 49.52 5.24 20.03
C ILE A 246 48.62 4.01 20.22
N ASP A 247 49.13 2.92 20.81
CA ASP A 247 48.33 1.72 21.11
C ASP A 247 47.17 2.05 22.07
N GLN A 248 47.43 2.85 23.11
CA GLN A 248 46.40 3.28 24.06
C GLN A 248 45.34 4.16 23.39
N THR A 249 45.74 5.13 22.55
CA THR A 249 44.81 5.94 21.77
C THR A 249 43.98 5.08 20.82
N GLN A 250 44.60 4.12 20.12
CA GLN A 250 43.89 3.23 19.20
C GLN A 250 42.88 2.32 19.93
N ARG A 251 43.21 1.84 21.14
CA ARG A 251 42.26 1.07 21.97
C ARG A 251 41.10 1.93 22.44
N GLN A 252 41.37 3.17 22.87
CA GLN A 252 40.30 4.11 23.24
C GLN A 252 39.39 4.41 22.05
N ASP A 253 39.94 4.63 20.87
CA ASP A 253 39.16 4.84 19.65
C ASP A 253 38.32 3.60 19.30
N GLN A 254 38.88 2.40 19.43
CA GLN A 254 38.14 1.14 19.25
C GLN A 254 37.03 0.95 20.27
N GLU A 255 37.26 1.27 21.55
CA GLU A 255 36.23 1.22 22.60
C GLU A 255 35.11 2.23 22.35
N VAL A 256 35.45 3.45 21.91
CA VAL A 256 34.46 4.47 21.53
C VAL A 256 33.64 3.99 20.35
N VAL A 257 34.27 3.45 19.30
CA VAL A 257 33.55 2.89 18.14
C VAL A 257 32.67 1.72 18.56
N ALA A 258 33.16 0.81 19.40
CA ALA A 258 32.36 -0.31 19.91
C ALA A 258 31.14 0.18 20.70
N LYS A 259 31.32 1.13 21.63
CA LYS A 259 30.23 1.74 22.40
C LYS A 259 29.22 2.46 21.51
N LEU A 260 29.68 3.17 20.47
CA LEU A 260 28.78 3.79 19.49
C LEU A 260 27.97 2.73 18.73
N THR A 261 28.59 1.62 18.32
CA THR A 261 27.84 0.53 17.67
C THR A 261 26.85 -0.16 18.60
N GLU A 262 27.19 -0.32 19.89
CA GLU A 262 26.27 -0.83 20.90
C GLU A 262 25.09 0.11 21.11
N MET A 263 25.35 1.43 21.19
CA MET A 263 24.32 2.45 21.28
C MET A 263 23.40 2.45 20.06
N ASP A 264 23.95 2.33 18.85
CA ASP A 264 23.17 2.25 17.61
C ASP A 264 22.31 0.98 17.56
N MET A 265 22.83 -0.16 18.02
CA MET A 265 22.06 -1.41 18.13
C MET A 265 20.90 -1.27 19.14
N VAL A 266 21.16 -0.69 20.31
CA VAL A 266 20.13 -0.44 21.33
C VAL A 266 19.08 0.55 20.82
N ALA A 267 19.48 1.59 20.09
CA ALA A 267 18.56 2.55 19.48
C ALA A 267 17.66 1.86 18.43
N ALA A 268 18.23 1.00 17.57
CA ALA A 268 17.47 0.25 16.58
C ALA A 268 16.50 -0.77 17.21
N ASP A 269 16.88 -1.38 18.33
CA ASP A 269 16.01 -2.29 19.08
C ASP A 269 14.90 -1.54 19.80
N LEU A 270 15.17 -0.34 20.32
CA LEU A 270 14.18 0.55 20.89
C LEU A 270 13.17 1.03 19.83
N GLU A 271 13.63 1.39 18.62
CA GLU A 271 12.75 1.74 17.51
C GLU A 271 11.88 0.55 17.08
N ARG A 272 12.45 -0.65 16.98
CA ARG A 272 11.69 -1.87 16.71
C ARG A 272 10.67 -2.17 17.81
N ALA A 273 11.03 -2.01 19.08
CA ALA A 273 10.11 -2.17 20.20
C ALA A 273 8.96 -1.15 20.13
N ASN A 274 9.26 0.13 19.90
CA ASN A 274 8.26 1.19 19.74
C ASN A 274 7.33 0.93 18.56
N SER A 275 7.84 0.47 17.42
CA SER A 275 7.00 0.10 16.26
C SER A 275 6.05 -1.06 16.62
N ARG A 276 6.53 -2.07 17.36
CA ARG A 276 5.70 -3.19 17.83
C ARG A 276 4.63 -2.70 18.79
N VAL A 277 4.98 -1.84 19.75
CA VAL A 277 4.02 -1.23 20.68
C VAL A 277 2.94 -0.47 19.91
N ALA A 278 3.33 0.42 18.98
CA ALA A 278 2.37 1.16 18.15
C ALA A 278 1.43 0.24 17.35
N THR A 279 1.93 -0.88 16.80
CA THR A 279 1.07 -1.85 16.11
C THR A 279 0.10 -2.57 17.04
N VAL A 280 0.52 -2.88 18.27
CA VAL A 280 -0.32 -3.52 19.28
C VAL A 280 -1.37 -2.53 19.80
N GLU A 281 -0.99 -1.27 20.02
CA GLU A 281 -1.92 -0.20 20.40
C GLU A 281 -2.98 0.02 19.33
N ARG A 282 -2.59 0.13 18.06
CA ARG A 282 -3.55 0.24 16.94
C ARG A 282 -4.49 -0.96 16.88
N ARG A 283 -3.98 -2.19 17.08
CA ARG A 283 -4.83 -3.40 17.12
C ARG A 283 -5.78 -3.38 18.31
N ASN A 284 -5.32 -2.95 19.48
CA ASN A 284 -6.17 -2.81 20.67
C ASN A 284 -7.24 -1.73 20.47
N GLU A 285 -6.92 -0.63 19.81
CA GLU A 285 -7.88 0.42 19.47
C GLU A 285 -8.96 -0.10 18.50
N ILE A 286 -8.56 -0.82 17.45
CA ILE A 286 -9.50 -1.47 16.52
C ILE A 286 -10.39 -2.47 17.26
N LEU A 287 -9.81 -3.34 18.09
CA LEU A 287 -10.59 -4.31 18.86
C LEU A 287 -11.53 -3.63 19.86
N ARG A 288 -11.13 -2.51 20.47
CA ARG A 288 -12.02 -1.70 21.32
C ARG A 288 -13.14 -1.08 20.52
N ALA A 289 -12.86 -0.55 19.33
CA ALA A 289 -13.88 0.00 18.44
C ALA A 289 -14.86 -1.08 17.94
N GLU A 290 -14.36 -2.28 17.65
CA GLU A 290 -15.20 -3.43 17.27
C GLU A 290 -16.04 -3.94 18.45
N ILE A 291 -15.47 -4.01 19.66
CA ILE A 291 -16.24 -4.31 20.87
C ILE A 291 -17.29 -3.24 21.11
N GLU A 292 -16.99 -1.96 20.86
CA GLU A 292 -17.96 -0.88 20.98
C GLU A 292 -19.06 -0.96 19.91
N SER A 293 -18.74 -1.30 18.66
CA SER A 293 -19.73 -1.45 17.59
C SER A 293 -20.66 -2.64 17.87
N ILE A 294 -20.10 -3.75 18.36
CA ILE A 294 -20.86 -4.93 18.80
C ILE A 294 -21.70 -4.60 20.04
N ARG A 295 -21.15 -3.88 21.02
CA ARG A 295 -21.85 -3.48 22.26
C ARG A 295 -22.97 -2.48 22.00
N SER A 296 -22.73 -1.52 21.11
CA SER A 296 -23.73 -0.56 20.65
C SER A 296 -24.85 -1.26 19.86
N GLY A 297 -24.66 -2.53 19.49
CA GLY A 297 -25.64 -3.31 18.73
C GLY A 297 -26.01 -2.66 17.40
N ASN A 298 -25.15 -1.78 16.86
CA ASN A 298 -25.49 -0.98 15.69
C ASN A 298 -25.48 -1.84 14.43
N ASP A 299 -24.49 -2.73 14.30
CA ASP A 299 -24.42 -3.68 13.19
C ASP A 299 -25.52 -4.74 13.25
N THR A 300 -25.86 -5.22 14.45
CA THR A 300 -26.98 -6.14 14.65
C THR A 300 -28.32 -5.46 14.41
N ASN A 301 -28.51 -4.21 14.86
CA ASN A 301 -29.70 -3.42 14.53
C ASN A 301 -29.82 -3.10 13.05
N ASN A 302 -28.72 -2.78 12.36
CA ASN A 302 -28.74 -2.52 10.93
C ASN A 302 -29.07 -3.78 10.14
N HIS A 303 -28.52 -4.94 10.52
CA HIS A 303 -28.87 -6.21 9.90
C HIS A 303 -30.33 -6.60 10.19
N THR A 304 -30.80 -6.39 11.42
CA THR A 304 -32.20 -6.66 11.80
C THR A 304 -33.16 -5.75 11.04
N ARG A 305 -32.85 -4.45 10.92
CA ARG A 305 -33.63 -3.50 10.10
C ARG A 305 -33.63 -3.88 8.62
N ALA A 306 -32.49 -4.31 8.06
CA ALA A 306 -32.45 -4.76 6.68
C ALA A 306 -33.36 -5.99 6.46
N LEU A 307 -33.32 -6.96 7.37
CA LEU A 307 -34.21 -8.13 7.34
C LEU A 307 -35.68 -7.73 7.51
N GLU A 308 -36.01 -6.82 8.44
CA GLU A 308 -37.36 -6.30 8.61
C GLU A 308 -37.88 -5.60 7.34
N THR A 309 -37.05 -4.80 6.67
CA THR A 309 -37.43 -4.18 5.40
C THR A 309 -37.65 -5.20 4.29
N GLN A 310 -36.85 -6.26 4.24
CA GLN A 310 -37.00 -7.33 3.26
C GLN A 310 -38.28 -8.14 3.53
N VAL A 311 -38.60 -8.44 4.80
CA VAL A 311 -39.85 -9.09 5.20
C VAL A 311 -41.05 -8.23 4.79
N ALA A 312 -41.02 -6.93 5.09
CA ALA A 312 -42.10 -6.01 4.70
C ALA A 312 -42.27 -5.94 3.17
N GLN A 313 -41.18 -5.93 2.39
CA GLN A 313 -41.24 -5.99 0.93
C GLN A 313 -41.87 -7.30 0.44
N LEU A 314 -41.45 -8.44 0.99
CA LEU A 314 -42.01 -9.75 0.65
C LEU A 314 -43.50 -9.84 1.03
N GLU A 315 -43.92 -9.29 2.16
CA GLU A 315 -45.33 -9.23 2.57
C GLU A 315 -46.17 -8.41 1.57
N VAL A 316 -45.66 -7.25 1.13
CA VAL A 316 -46.32 -6.43 0.11
C VAL A 316 -46.39 -7.15 -1.23
N GLU A 317 -45.32 -7.85 -1.64
CA GLU A 317 -45.34 -8.66 -2.87
C GLU A 317 -46.32 -9.82 -2.78
N LEU A 318 -46.44 -10.46 -1.62
CA LEU A 318 -47.36 -11.58 -1.38
C LEU A 318 -48.81 -11.08 -1.40
N GLU A 319 -49.10 -9.92 -0.79
CA GLU A 319 -50.40 -9.27 -0.93
C GLU A 319 -50.70 -8.92 -2.39
N ARG A 320 -49.73 -8.38 -3.13
CA ARG A 320 -49.89 -8.05 -4.55
C ARG A 320 -50.19 -9.29 -5.38
N LEU A 321 -49.45 -10.38 -5.17
CA LEU A 321 -49.68 -11.66 -5.84
C LEU A 321 -51.06 -12.25 -5.47
N SER A 322 -51.43 -12.17 -4.20
CA SER A 322 -52.73 -12.64 -3.72
C SER A 322 -53.89 -11.89 -4.38
N ARG A 323 -53.81 -10.55 -4.46
CA ARG A 323 -54.79 -9.72 -5.18
C ARG A 323 -54.80 -10.06 -6.68
N ALA A 324 -53.65 -10.24 -7.31
CA ALA A 324 -53.57 -10.64 -8.71
C ALA A 324 -54.24 -12.01 -8.95
N MET A 325 -53.97 -13.00 -8.09
CA MET A 325 -54.61 -14.32 -8.14
C MET A 325 -56.13 -14.24 -7.98
N GLU A 326 -56.63 -13.41 -7.07
CA GLU A 326 -58.07 -13.22 -6.89
C GLU A 326 -58.71 -12.55 -8.10
N THR A 327 -58.07 -11.52 -8.66
CA THR A 327 -58.55 -10.91 -9.90
C THR A 327 -58.56 -11.90 -11.07
N GLN A 328 -57.53 -12.73 -11.19
CA GLN A 328 -57.47 -13.77 -12.23
C GLN A 328 -58.54 -14.84 -12.03
N LYS A 329 -58.81 -15.27 -10.79
CA LYS A 329 -59.92 -16.18 -10.48
C LYS A 329 -61.27 -15.58 -10.85
N SER A 330 -61.50 -14.29 -10.56
CA SER A 330 -62.74 -13.62 -10.93
C SER A 330 -62.91 -13.54 -12.45
N GLN A 331 -61.84 -13.19 -13.18
CA GLN A 331 -61.85 -13.14 -14.64
C GLN A 331 -62.08 -14.53 -15.26
N GLN A 332 -61.49 -15.58 -14.67
CA GLN A 332 -61.73 -16.95 -15.10
C GLN A 332 -63.20 -17.36 -14.88
N ALA A 333 -63.76 -17.05 -13.71
CA ALA A 333 -65.16 -17.33 -13.41
C ALA A 333 -66.12 -16.59 -14.38
N ASP A 334 -65.84 -15.33 -14.70
CA ASP A 334 -66.61 -14.54 -15.67
C ASP A 334 -66.49 -15.13 -17.09
N ALA A 335 -65.30 -15.57 -17.49
CA ALA A 335 -65.07 -16.22 -18.79
C ALA A 335 -65.77 -17.58 -18.89
N ASP A 336 -65.76 -18.39 -17.82
CA ASP A 336 -66.46 -19.66 -17.74
C ASP A 336 -67.98 -19.44 -17.80
N LEU A 337 -68.50 -18.42 -17.11
CA LEU A 337 -69.92 -18.08 -17.15
C LEU A 337 -70.35 -17.55 -18.53
N ALA A 338 -69.50 -16.75 -19.19
CA ALA A 338 -69.75 -16.27 -20.54
C ALA A 338 -69.70 -17.40 -21.59
N SER A 339 -68.75 -18.32 -21.47
CA SER A 339 -68.66 -19.49 -22.36
C SER A 339 -69.81 -20.47 -22.15
N SER A 340 -70.22 -20.70 -20.91
CA SER A 340 -71.41 -21.49 -20.56
C SER A 340 -72.69 -20.90 -21.17
N LYS A 341 -72.89 -19.58 -21.06
CA LYS A 341 -74.03 -18.89 -21.71
C LYS A 341 -74.02 -19.04 -23.23
N LYS A 342 -72.86 -18.86 -23.88
CA LYS A 342 -72.73 -19.07 -25.33
C LYS A 342 -73.04 -20.51 -25.74
N LEU A 343 -72.64 -21.48 -24.92
CA LEU A 343 -72.93 -22.90 -25.16
C LEU A 343 -74.43 -23.18 -25.00
N GLU A 344 -75.09 -22.57 -24.01
CA GLU A 344 -76.54 -22.65 -23.84
C GLU A 344 -77.31 -22.00 -25.01
N GLU A 345 -76.85 -20.84 -25.49
CA GLU A 345 -77.44 -20.17 -26.67
C GLU A 345 -77.27 -21.00 -27.94
N ALA A 346 -76.06 -21.51 -28.19
CA ALA A 346 -75.78 -22.37 -29.34
C ALA A 346 -76.58 -23.68 -29.28
N THR A 347 -76.73 -24.29 -28.11
CA THR A 347 -77.56 -25.50 -27.96
C THR A 347 -79.04 -25.22 -28.21
N LYS A 348 -79.58 -24.09 -27.76
CA LYS A 348 -80.95 -23.64 -28.11
C LYS A 348 -81.11 -23.40 -29.60
N GLU A 349 -80.13 -22.78 -30.25
CA GLU A 349 -80.17 -22.56 -31.70
C GLU A 349 -80.12 -23.88 -32.48
N ILE A 350 -79.27 -24.81 -32.07
CA ILE A 350 -79.21 -26.18 -32.64
C ILE A 350 -80.56 -26.87 -32.48
N GLN A 351 -81.21 -26.79 -31.32
CA GLN A 351 -82.56 -27.37 -31.11
C GLN A 351 -83.62 -26.70 -32.00
N ARG A 352 -83.54 -25.38 -32.21
CA ARG A 352 -84.44 -24.67 -33.13
C ARG A 352 -84.22 -25.13 -34.57
N LYS A 353 -82.97 -25.29 -34.98
CA LYS A 353 -82.61 -25.77 -36.33
C LYS A 353 -82.98 -27.23 -36.53
N SER A 354 -82.81 -28.09 -35.52
CA SER A 354 -83.20 -29.49 -35.61
C SER A 354 -84.72 -29.64 -35.75
N SER A 355 -85.50 -28.88 -34.97
CA SER A 355 -86.98 -28.87 -35.11
C SER A 355 -87.44 -28.30 -36.45
N GLU A 356 -86.80 -27.25 -36.97
CA GLU A 356 -87.03 -26.73 -38.32
C GLU A 356 -86.74 -27.79 -39.40
N ILE A 357 -85.62 -28.51 -39.28
CA ILE A 357 -85.27 -29.62 -40.18
C ILE A 357 -86.31 -30.75 -40.09
N GLU A 358 -86.78 -31.11 -38.90
CA GLU A 358 -87.83 -32.13 -38.75
C GLU A 358 -89.15 -31.69 -39.39
N GLN A 359 -89.55 -30.42 -39.22
CA GLN A 359 -90.73 -29.85 -39.87
C GLN A 359 -90.59 -29.86 -41.40
N LEU A 360 -89.42 -29.47 -41.93
CA LEU A 360 -89.15 -29.52 -43.36
C LEU A 360 -89.15 -30.95 -43.90
N LYS A 361 -88.59 -31.92 -43.16
CA LYS A 361 -88.67 -33.36 -43.49
C LYS A 361 -90.12 -33.86 -43.50
N LEU A 362 -90.95 -33.41 -42.56
CA LEU A 362 -92.38 -33.77 -42.52
C LEU A 362 -93.11 -33.20 -43.75
N ARG A 363 -92.87 -31.92 -44.10
CA ARG A 363 -93.43 -31.33 -45.32
C ARG A 363 -92.94 -32.04 -46.58
N LEU A 364 -91.66 -32.40 -46.66
CA LEU A 364 -91.13 -33.18 -47.77
C LEU A 364 -91.83 -34.54 -47.91
N LYS A 365 -92.13 -35.22 -46.79
CA LYS A 365 -92.94 -36.45 -46.80
C LYS A 365 -94.37 -36.20 -47.30
N GLN A 366 -95.00 -35.09 -46.91
CA GLN A 366 -96.33 -34.72 -47.44
C GLN A 366 -96.28 -34.45 -48.95
N TYR A 367 -95.13 -34.02 -49.48
CA TYR A 367 -94.89 -33.82 -50.90
C TYR A 367 -94.40 -35.07 -51.63
N ALA A 368 -94.26 -36.23 -50.97
CA ALA A 368 -93.79 -37.46 -51.61
C ALA A 368 -94.74 -37.95 -52.72
N ASP A 369 -96.04 -37.66 -52.57
CA ASP A 369 -97.07 -38.02 -53.55
C ASP A 369 -97.03 -37.12 -54.79
N TYR A 370 -96.22 -36.05 -54.83
CA TYR A 370 -96.12 -35.18 -56.02
C TYR A 370 -95.52 -35.90 -57.22
N ASP A 371 -94.58 -36.84 -57.02
CA ASP A 371 -94.03 -37.62 -58.14
C ASP A 371 -95.05 -38.64 -58.65
N GLU A 372 -95.92 -39.17 -57.78
CA GLU A 372 -97.04 -40.04 -58.17
C GLU A 372 -98.13 -39.24 -58.89
N ILE A 373 -98.56 -38.12 -58.31
CA ILE A 373 -99.53 -37.20 -58.92
C ILE A 373 -98.98 -36.67 -60.23
N LYS A 374 -97.69 -36.34 -60.34
CA LYS A 374 -97.07 -35.92 -61.59
C LYS A 374 -97.05 -37.06 -62.60
N ARG A 375 -96.75 -38.30 -62.21
CA ARG A 375 -96.87 -39.47 -63.10
C ARG A 375 -98.31 -39.67 -63.56
N GLU A 376 -99.28 -39.60 -62.66
CA GLU A 376 -100.70 -39.70 -62.98
C GLU A 376 -101.14 -38.55 -63.89
N LEU A 377 -100.70 -37.31 -63.66
CA LEU A 377 -100.97 -36.15 -64.51
C LEU A 377 -100.24 -36.21 -65.84
N GLU A 378 -99.05 -36.79 -65.90
CA GLU A 378 -98.29 -36.96 -67.14
C GLU A 378 -98.88 -38.11 -67.96
N ILE A 379 -99.43 -39.15 -67.31
CA ILE A 379 -100.30 -40.15 -67.92
C ILE A 379 -101.62 -39.52 -68.37
N MET A 380 -102.26 -38.69 -67.56
CA MET A 380 -103.51 -38.00 -67.90
C MET A 380 -103.30 -37.02 -69.04
N LYS A 381 -102.18 -36.29 -69.04
CA LYS A 381 -101.75 -35.39 -70.12
C LYS A 381 -101.36 -36.18 -71.37
N PHE A 382 -100.72 -37.34 -71.24
CA PHE A 382 -100.43 -38.20 -72.37
C PHE A 382 -101.69 -38.86 -72.94
N VAL A 383 -102.71 -39.11 -72.10
CA VAL A 383 -104.02 -39.66 -72.51
C VAL A 383 -104.95 -38.57 -73.07
N GLU A 384 -104.90 -37.35 -72.54
CA GLU A 384 -105.69 -36.20 -73.03
C GLU A 384 -105.05 -35.50 -74.23
N PHE A 385 -103.71 -35.51 -74.36
CA PHE A 385 -102.98 -34.78 -75.40
C PHE A 385 -102.07 -35.66 -76.29
N GLY A 386 -102.09 -36.99 -76.12
CA GLY A 386 -101.44 -37.94 -77.04
C GLY A 386 -102.37 -38.49 -78.13
N GLY A 387 -103.62 -38.04 -78.16
CA GLY A 387 -104.68 -38.59 -79.02
C GLY A 387 -105.56 -37.56 -79.73
N PHE A 388 -105.12 -36.31 -79.87
CA PHE A 388 -105.77 -35.37 -80.79
C PHE A 388 -104.72 -34.49 -81.47
N ASP A 389 -104.66 -34.72 -82.78
CA ASP A 389 -104.13 -33.90 -83.86
C ASP A 389 -104.21 -32.39 -83.62
N ASP A 390 -103.17 -31.73 -84.12
CA ASP A 390 -103.18 -30.61 -85.08
C ASP A 390 -104.22 -29.49 -84.94
N ILE A 391 -103.88 -28.38 -85.59
CA ILE A 391 -104.63 -27.12 -85.75
C ILE A 391 -104.09 -26.09 -84.74
N ASP A 392 -103.03 -25.41 -85.15
CA ASP A 392 -103.11 -24.09 -85.80
C ASP A 392 -103.27 -23.02 -84.71
N GLU A 393 -102.72 -21.83 -84.77
CA GLU A 393 -102.02 -21.02 -85.76
C GLU A 393 -101.50 -19.87 -84.88
N GLU A 394 -100.23 -19.49 -85.02
CA GLU A 394 -99.86 -18.31 -85.81
C GLU A 394 -100.42 -16.95 -85.35
N ASN A 395 -99.49 -16.01 -85.35
CA ASN A 395 -99.60 -14.57 -85.56
C ASN A 395 -100.13 -13.71 -84.41
N ASP A 396 -99.27 -12.91 -83.78
CA ASP A 396 -98.53 -11.75 -84.31
C ASP A 396 -99.45 -10.59 -84.69
N GLN A 397 -99.31 -9.48 -83.94
CA GLN A 397 -99.14 -8.09 -84.44
C GLN A 397 -99.31 -7.14 -83.25
N GLU A 398 -98.24 -6.51 -82.77
CA GLU A 398 -97.52 -5.34 -83.33
C GLU A 398 -97.99 -4.03 -82.69
N SER A 399 -97.05 -3.35 -82.03
CA SER A 399 -96.83 -1.90 -82.15
C SER A 399 -95.46 -1.55 -81.53
N PRO A 400 -94.75 -0.55 -82.08
CA PRO A 400 -93.38 -0.79 -82.56
C PRO A 400 -92.32 0.20 -82.05
N GLN A 401 -91.06 -0.25 -82.11
CA GLN A 401 -89.84 0.51 -82.47
C GLN A 401 -89.35 1.68 -81.57
N PRO A 402 -88.07 2.12 -81.67
CA PRO A 402 -86.88 1.41 -82.20
C PRO A 402 -85.54 1.67 -81.45
N ASN A 403 -84.58 0.79 -81.78
CA ASN A 403 -83.12 0.97 -81.89
C ASN A 403 -82.25 1.08 -80.61
N GLY A 404 -81.18 0.29 -80.45
CA GLY A 404 -80.56 -0.72 -81.32
C GLY A 404 -79.24 -1.21 -80.69
N HIS A 405 -79.03 -2.53 -80.62
CA HIS A 405 -78.00 -3.30 -81.39
C HIS A 405 -76.63 -3.40 -80.67
N ALA A 406 -75.93 -4.53 -80.61
CA ALA A 406 -76.06 -5.86 -81.21
C ALA A 406 -75.23 -6.87 -80.36
N ARG A 407 -75.64 -8.12 -80.06
CA ARG A 407 -76.06 -9.28 -80.89
C ARG A 407 -74.89 -10.23 -81.18
N SER A 408 -75.06 -11.50 -80.78
CA SER A 408 -74.77 -12.71 -81.56
C SER A 408 -75.04 -13.94 -80.66
N ASN A 409 -76.17 -14.64 -80.86
CA ASN A 409 -76.28 -15.98 -81.50
C ASN A 409 -75.61 -17.09 -80.66
N SER A 410 -76.22 -18.24 -80.35
CA SER A 410 -77.18 -19.05 -81.10
C SER A 410 -77.59 -20.30 -80.29
N HIS A 411 -78.67 -20.93 -80.72
CA HIS A 411 -79.01 -22.37 -80.56
C HIS A 411 -79.67 -22.87 -79.27
N SER A 412 -80.95 -23.23 -79.47
CA SER A 412 -81.60 -24.41 -78.92
C SER A 412 -80.66 -25.61 -78.83
N ALA A 413 -80.38 -26.04 -77.60
CA ALA A 413 -79.97 -27.39 -77.27
C ALA A 413 -80.37 -27.65 -75.82
N VAL A 414 -81.02 -28.79 -75.59
CA VAL A 414 -81.22 -29.42 -74.29
C VAL A 414 -79.90 -29.38 -73.51
N GLN A 415 -79.84 -28.72 -72.35
CA GLN A 415 -78.62 -28.71 -71.52
C GLN A 415 -78.97 -28.76 -70.03
N LEU A 416 -78.59 -29.88 -69.40
CA LEU A 416 -78.62 -30.12 -67.96
C LEU A 416 -77.73 -29.11 -67.22
N PRO A 417 -77.98 -28.81 -65.92
CA PRO A 417 -77.06 -28.05 -65.08
C PRO A 417 -75.68 -28.73 -64.99
N ASN A 418 -74.61 -28.03 -65.39
CA ASN A 418 -73.23 -28.51 -65.27
C ASN A 418 -72.71 -28.33 -63.82
N PRO A 419 -71.85 -29.23 -63.30
CA PRO A 419 -71.53 -29.34 -61.87
C PRO A 419 -70.18 -28.73 -61.45
N ASN A 420 -69.69 -27.65 -62.07
CA ASN A 420 -68.36 -27.12 -61.72
C ASN A 420 -68.32 -25.61 -61.43
N ALA A 421 -67.99 -25.28 -60.18
CA ALA A 421 -67.98 -23.95 -59.56
C ALA A 421 -66.70 -23.13 -59.84
N ASP A 422 -65.69 -23.71 -60.50
CA ASP A 422 -64.36 -23.11 -60.58
C ASP A 422 -64.26 -21.89 -61.52
N LYS A 423 -65.18 -21.73 -62.49
CA LYS A 423 -65.17 -20.56 -63.40
C LYS A 423 -65.82 -19.31 -62.82
N ALA A 424 -66.64 -19.43 -61.77
CA ALA A 424 -67.21 -18.27 -61.07
C ALA A 424 -66.21 -17.60 -60.11
N ASN A 425 -65.15 -18.32 -59.71
CA ASN A 425 -64.11 -17.82 -58.79
C ASN A 425 -62.97 -17.05 -59.50
N ALA A 426 -62.88 -17.11 -60.83
CA ALA A 426 -61.79 -16.49 -61.59
C ALA A 426 -61.86 -14.94 -61.62
N GLU A 427 -63.02 -14.33 -61.41
CA GLU A 427 -63.17 -12.87 -61.37
C GLU A 427 -62.84 -12.24 -60.00
N GLN A 428 -62.64 -13.04 -58.93
CA GLN A 428 -62.25 -12.53 -57.60
C GLN A 428 -60.72 -12.43 -57.38
N GLY A 429 -59.91 -12.96 -58.31
CA GLY A 429 -58.44 -13.06 -58.19
C GLY A 429 -57.69 -11.73 -58.06
N ASN A 430 -58.25 -10.63 -58.59
CA ASN A 430 -57.61 -9.30 -58.51
C ASN A 430 -57.84 -8.59 -57.16
N SER A 431 -58.69 -9.12 -56.26
CA SER A 431 -58.99 -8.48 -54.98
C SER A 431 -58.10 -8.95 -53.82
N LEU A 432 -57.69 -10.23 -53.81
CA LEU A 432 -56.91 -10.82 -52.72
C LEU A 432 -55.46 -10.36 -52.74
N GLU A 433 -54.85 -10.31 -53.94
CA GLU A 433 -53.47 -9.84 -54.11
C GLU A 433 -53.35 -8.34 -53.78
N ALA A 434 -54.34 -7.53 -54.16
CA ALA A 434 -54.42 -6.12 -53.79
C ALA A 434 -54.59 -5.90 -52.27
N LEU A 435 -55.43 -6.72 -51.61
CA LEU A 435 -55.60 -6.69 -50.15
C LEU A 435 -54.34 -7.15 -49.40
N LEU A 436 -53.64 -8.16 -49.90
CA LEU A 436 -52.37 -8.63 -49.35
C LEU A 436 -51.27 -7.59 -49.54
N ALA A 437 -51.17 -6.97 -50.71
CA ALA A 437 -50.22 -5.88 -50.95
C ALA A 437 -50.51 -4.66 -50.06
N ALA A 438 -51.79 -4.31 -49.87
CA ALA A 438 -52.21 -3.24 -48.95
C ALA A 438 -51.88 -3.57 -47.48
N LYS A 439 -52.12 -4.81 -47.04
CA LYS A 439 -51.73 -5.26 -45.70
C LYS A 439 -50.21 -5.28 -45.52
N ASN A 440 -49.45 -5.77 -46.50
CA ASN A 440 -48.00 -5.83 -46.42
C ASN A 440 -47.40 -4.40 -46.39
N LYS A 441 -47.94 -3.48 -47.19
CA LYS A 441 -47.58 -2.05 -47.13
C LYS A 441 -47.93 -1.42 -45.78
N ARG A 442 -49.07 -1.77 -45.18
CA ARG A 442 -49.46 -1.32 -43.83
C ARG A 442 -48.55 -1.88 -42.75
N ILE A 443 -48.23 -3.17 -42.79
CA ILE A 443 -47.32 -3.83 -41.86
C ILE A 443 -45.92 -3.22 -41.98
N LEU A 444 -45.42 -2.96 -43.19
CA LEU A 444 -44.14 -2.27 -43.41
C LEU A 444 -44.17 -0.83 -42.85
N GLY A 445 -45.29 -0.13 -42.99
CA GLY A 445 -45.50 1.19 -42.37
C GLY A 445 -45.49 1.14 -40.84
N GLU A 446 -46.18 0.16 -40.25
CA GLU A 446 -46.21 -0.06 -38.80
C GLU A 446 -44.83 -0.47 -38.27
N LEU A 447 -44.09 -1.31 -39.00
CA LEU A 447 -42.72 -1.72 -38.65
C LEU A 447 -41.76 -0.53 -38.71
N THR A 448 -41.89 0.34 -39.72
CA THR A 448 -41.09 1.57 -39.83
C THR A 448 -41.42 2.54 -38.68
N ARG A 449 -42.70 2.69 -38.34
CA ARG A 449 -43.13 3.52 -37.20
C ARG A 449 -42.61 2.96 -35.86
N LEU A 450 -42.67 1.65 -35.65
CA LEU A 450 -42.15 1.00 -34.46
C LEU A 450 -40.63 1.14 -34.36
N ARG A 451 -39.89 1.08 -35.48
CA ARG A 451 -38.45 1.37 -35.49
C ARG A 451 -38.13 2.79 -35.08
N ILE A 452 -38.87 3.77 -35.61
CA ILE A 452 -38.68 5.19 -35.25
C ILE A 452 -38.99 5.40 -33.76
N LEU A 453 -40.09 4.86 -33.26
CA LEU A 453 -40.44 4.94 -31.84
C LEU A 453 -39.42 4.25 -30.95
N TYR A 454 -38.86 3.12 -31.39
CA TYR A 454 -37.80 2.42 -30.66
C TYR A 454 -36.53 3.27 -30.59
N THR A 455 -36.10 3.87 -31.71
CA THR A 455 -34.93 4.76 -31.72
C THR A 455 -35.13 6.02 -30.89
N GLU A 456 -36.33 6.60 -30.92
CA GLU A 456 -36.69 7.76 -30.09
C GLU A 456 -36.73 7.40 -28.60
N LEU A 457 -37.26 6.21 -28.27
CA LEU A 457 -37.26 5.70 -26.91
C LEU A 457 -35.84 5.40 -26.41
N GLU A 458 -34.98 4.82 -27.26
CA GLU A 458 -33.57 4.55 -26.97
C GLU A 458 -32.79 5.85 -26.76
N GLU A 459 -33.02 6.88 -27.57
CA GLU A 459 -32.43 8.21 -27.36
C GLU A 459 -32.94 8.86 -26.06
N SER A 460 -34.24 8.74 -25.75
CA SER A 460 -34.80 9.23 -24.48
C SER A 460 -34.25 8.47 -23.26
N TYR A 461 -33.97 7.17 -23.41
CA TYR A 461 -33.37 6.34 -22.37
C TYR A 461 -31.93 6.76 -22.12
N ASN A 462 -31.12 6.87 -23.18
CA ASN A 462 -29.72 7.28 -23.09
C ASN A 462 -29.58 8.69 -22.49
N THR A 463 -30.45 9.63 -22.87
CA THR A 463 -30.44 10.98 -22.30
C THR A 463 -30.87 10.98 -20.83
N SER A 464 -31.83 10.15 -20.44
CA SER A 464 -32.20 9.98 -19.03
C SER A 464 -31.10 9.31 -18.20
N GLU A 465 -30.41 8.32 -18.76
CA GLU A 465 -29.26 7.65 -18.13
C GLU A 465 -28.09 8.64 -17.94
N GLN A 466 -27.80 9.45 -18.95
CA GLN A 466 -26.78 10.50 -18.84
C GLN A 466 -27.14 11.52 -17.75
N ARG A 467 -28.40 11.96 -17.67
CA ARG A 467 -28.85 12.86 -16.58
C ARG A 467 -28.75 12.21 -15.21
N LEU A 468 -29.02 10.91 -15.10
CA LEU A 468 -28.86 10.16 -13.85
C LEU A 468 -27.37 10.09 -13.45
N MET A 469 -26.48 9.83 -14.41
CA MET A 469 -25.03 9.82 -14.16
C MET A 469 -24.53 11.20 -13.72
N GLU A 470 -24.93 12.26 -14.42
CA GLU A 470 -24.59 13.65 -14.07
C GLU A 470 -25.08 14.00 -12.66
N ALA A 471 -26.36 13.76 -12.35
CA ALA A 471 -26.93 13.99 -11.02
C ALA A 471 -26.26 13.14 -9.92
N SER A 472 -25.89 11.89 -10.23
CA SER A 472 -25.17 11.02 -9.28
C SER A 472 -23.75 11.56 -8.99
N SER A 473 -23.08 12.12 -10.00
CA SER A 473 -21.75 12.71 -9.86
C SER A 473 -21.80 14.02 -9.06
N GLU A 474 -22.83 14.84 -9.28
CA GLU A 474 -23.07 16.06 -8.49
C GLU A 474 -23.40 15.72 -7.03
N LEU A 475 -24.21 14.68 -6.79
CA LEU A 475 -24.52 14.21 -5.44
C LEU A 475 -23.26 13.73 -4.71
N ILE A 476 -22.37 12.97 -5.37
CA ILE A 476 -21.10 12.55 -4.79
C ILE A 476 -20.22 13.77 -4.46
N SER A 477 -20.14 14.74 -5.37
CA SER A 477 -19.38 15.96 -5.14
C SER A 477 -19.94 16.79 -3.99
N GLN A 478 -21.26 16.90 -3.87
CA GLN A 478 -21.91 17.61 -2.77
C GLN A 478 -21.74 16.88 -1.43
N LYS A 479 -21.82 15.54 -1.41
CA LYS A 479 -21.52 14.74 -0.22
C LYS A 479 -20.08 14.91 0.23
N ALA A 480 -19.12 14.87 -0.69
CA ALA A 480 -17.71 15.11 -0.37
C ALA A 480 -17.45 16.54 0.13
N LEU A 481 -18.15 17.54 -0.42
CA LEU A 481 -18.08 18.91 0.07
C LEU A 481 -18.67 19.04 1.48
N ASN A 482 -19.83 18.42 1.73
CA ASN A 482 -20.43 18.40 3.07
C ASN A 482 -19.54 17.70 4.08
N GLU A 483 -18.93 16.56 3.73
CA GLU A 483 -17.98 15.87 4.61
C GLU A 483 -16.75 16.74 4.91
N ARG A 484 -16.24 17.51 3.94
CA ARG A 484 -15.17 18.49 4.18
C ARG A 484 -15.63 19.62 5.09
N LEU A 485 -16.82 20.17 4.88
CA LEU A 485 -17.38 21.22 5.73
C LEU A 485 -17.64 20.71 7.15
N GLU A 486 -18.10 19.48 7.31
CA GLU A 486 -18.29 18.84 8.61
C GLU A 486 -16.94 18.64 9.32
N ASN A 487 -15.91 18.16 8.60
CA ASN A 487 -14.55 18.04 9.13
C ASN A 487 -13.94 19.40 9.50
N ASP A 488 -14.14 20.42 8.67
CA ASP A 488 -13.68 21.79 8.93
C ASP A 488 -14.42 22.39 10.14
N LEU A 489 -15.74 22.20 10.26
CA LEU A 489 -16.52 22.62 11.43
C LEU A 489 -16.12 21.85 12.69
N LEU A 490 -15.83 20.56 12.59
CA LEU A 490 -15.29 19.75 13.69
C LEU A 490 -13.92 20.27 14.14
N SER A 491 -13.05 20.63 13.19
CA SER A 491 -11.74 21.22 13.48
C SER A 491 -11.88 22.61 14.14
N MET A 492 -12.82 23.43 13.67
CA MET A 492 -13.09 24.76 14.22
C MET A 492 -13.73 24.68 15.61
N ASN A 493 -14.57 23.67 15.86
CA ASN A 493 -15.14 23.38 17.17
C ASN A 493 -14.08 22.85 18.15
N GLN A 494 -13.10 22.05 17.69
CA GLN A 494 -11.95 21.65 18.52
C GLN A 494 -11.05 22.83 18.90
N HIS A 495 -10.92 23.85 18.05
CA HIS A 495 -10.16 25.07 18.35
C HIS A 495 -10.98 26.13 19.13
N GLY A 496 -12.29 25.90 19.34
CA GLY A 496 -13.20 26.80 20.05
C GLY A 496 -13.43 26.48 21.54
N GLY A 497 -12.74 25.51 22.12
CA GLY A 497 -12.99 25.03 23.48
C GLY A 497 -12.24 25.78 24.59
N LYS A 498 -12.75 26.93 25.05
CA LYS A 498 -12.61 27.39 26.44
C LYS A 498 -13.99 27.78 26.99
N PRO A 499 -14.50 27.10 28.05
CA PRO A 499 -15.81 27.43 28.62
C PRO A 499 -15.65 28.47 29.75
N ALA A 500 -16.50 29.51 29.74
CA ALA A 500 -16.74 30.37 30.89
C ALA A 500 -18.23 30.72 30.99
N ASP A 501 -18.80 30.35 32.12
CA ASP A 501 -20.08 30.68 32.79
C ASP A 501 -21.09 31.67 32.14
N SER A 502 -22.28 31.12 31.81
CA SER A 502 -23.69 31.53 32.16
C SER A 502 -24.19 33.00 32.03
N PRO A 503 -25.52 33.29 31.99
CA PRO A 503 -26.73 32.58 31.46
C PRO A 503 -27.57 33.50 30.49
N PRO A 504 -28.78 33.10 30.01
CA PRO A 504 -29.29 33.52 28.69
C PRO A 504 -30.18 34.77 28.71
N THR A 505 -30.08 35.58 27.66
CA THR A 505 -31.12 36.57 27.31
C THR A 505 -31.45 36.54 25.83
N ASP A 506 -32.76 36.54 25.61
CA ASP A 506 -33.56 36.78 24.42
C ASP A 506 -32.95 37.70 23.36
N GLY A 507 -33.16 37.40 22.08
CA GLY A 507 -32.82 38.34 21.01
C GLY A 507 -32.68 37.72 19.63
N ALA A 508 -33.81 37.55 18.96
CA ALA A 508 -33.86 37.47 17.51
C ALA A 508 -33.23 38.71 16.86
N ASP A 509 -32.81 38.54 15.60
CA ASP A 509 -32.66 39.60 14.60
C ASP A 509 -31.32 40.38 14.57
N VAL A 510 -30.35 39.86 13.81
CA VAL A 510 -29.16 40.62 13.36
C VAL A 510 -28.83 40.30 11.89
N LEU A 511 -29.84 40.33 11.00
CA LEU A 511 -29.58 40.29 9.56
C LEU A 511 -30.50 41.21 8.75
N ALA A 512 -30.77 42.41 9.27
CA ALA A 512 -31.38 43.48 8.52
C ALA A 512 -30.64 44.81 8.76
N GLU A 513 -30.33 45.48 7.66
CA GLU A 513 -30.25 46.94 7.57
C GLU A 513 -28.91 47.64 7.91
N LEU A 514 -28.04 47.69 6.89
CA LEU A 514 -27.21 48.88 6.64
C LEU A 514 -27.40 49.30 5.17
N GLY A 515 -28.50 50.04 4.95
CA GLY A 515 -28.76 50.76 3.72
C GLY A 515 -28.36 52.24 3.85
N LEU A 516 -27.56 52.72 2.90
CA LEU A 516 -27.50 54.12 2.46
C LEU A 516 -27.58 54.06 0.92
N GLY A 517 -28.41 54.78 0.17
CA GLY A 517 -29.44 55.75 0.49
C GLY A 517 -30.00 56.32 -0.83
N THR A 518 -31.32 56.47 -0.88
CA THR A 518 -32.08 57.55 -1.55
C THR A 518 -31.96 57.76 -3.07
N LYS A 519 -33.07 57.49 -3.78
CA LYS A 519 -33.96 58.55 -4.33
C LYS A 519 -35.24 57.96 -4.95
N LYS A 520 -36.38 58.23 -4.28
CA LYS A 520 -37.66 58.78 -4.79
C LYS A 520 -37.98 58.46 -6.27
N THR A 521 -39.14 57.94 -6.65
CA THR A 521 -40.47 58.57 -6.42
C THR A 521 -41.58 57.58 -6.79
N SER A 522 -42.74 57.80 -6.18
CA SER A 522 -44.02 57.09 -6.19
C SER A 522 -44.69 56.75 -7.55
N GLN A 523 -45.33 55.58 -7.56
CA GLN A 523 -46.59 55.13 -8.23
C GLN A 523 -47.72 56.21 -8.32
N PRO A 524 -48.91 56.01 -8.98
CA PRO A 524 -49.55 54.83 -9.62
C PRO A 524 -50.33 55.17 -10.96
N PRO A 525 -51.52 54.62 -11.33
CA PRO A 525 -51.80 53.31 -11.98
C PRO A 525 -52.78 53.38 -13.19
N ALA A 526 -53.00 52.28 -13.92
CA ALA A 526 -54.33 51.74 -14.32
C ALA A 526 -54.29 50.77 -15.54
N GLN A 527 -54.90 49.59 -15.32
CA GLN A 527 -55.75 48.77 -16.20
C GLN A 527 -55.45 48.50 -17.69
N SER A 528 -55.50 47.18 -17.98
CA SER A 528 -56.28 46.50 -19.04
C SER A 528 -55.61 46.04 -20.36
N THR A 529 -55.83 44.73 -20.62
CA THR A 529 -56.06 44.02 -21.90
C THR A 529 -54.97 43.84 -22.97
N SER A 530 -54.66 42.55 -23.20
CA SER A 530 -54.40 41.80 -24.45
C SER A 530 -53.27 42.20 -25.43
N ILE A 531 -52.29 41.27 -25.51
CA ILE A 531 -51.40 40.78 -26.59
C ILE A 531 -51.42 41.49 -27.96
N PRO A 532 -50.24 41.75 -28.57
CA PRO A 532 -49.87 40.95 -29.76
C PRO A 532 -48.40 40.46 -29.79
N PHE A 533 -48.21 39.41 -30.59
CA PHE A 533 -46.98 38.66 -30.89
C PHE A 533 -45.85 39.48 -31.57
N THR A 534 -44.68 38.81 -31.62
CA THR A 534 -43.44 39.03 -32.42
C THR A 534 -42.36 39.88 -31.73
N SER A 535 -41.06 39.55 -31.76
CA SER A 535 -40.32 38.45 -32.42
C SER A 535 -38.96 38.24 -31.76
N SER A 536 -38.51 37.00 -31.85
CA SER A 536 -37.28 36.39 -31.36
C SER A 536 -36.01 37.02 -31.95
N ALA A 537 -35.10 37.53 -31.11
CA ALA A 537 -33.73 37.85 -31.56
C ALA A 537 -32.63 37.86 -30.47
N ASP A 538 -32.93 37.83 -29.17
CA ASP A 538 -31.89 38.04 -28.13
C ASP A 538 -31.56 36.83 -27.24
N THR A 539 -31.87 35.61 -27.67
CA THR A 539 -31.27 34.39 -27.10
C THR A 539 -29.89 34.16 -27.71
N SER A 540 -28.94 35.07 -27.48
CA SER A 540 -27.57 34.85 -27.92
C SER A 540 -26.95 33.73 -27.07
N ILE A 541 -26.74 32.57 -27.70
CA ILE A 541 -26.13 31.37 -27.10
C ILE A 541 -24.63 31.56 -26.83
N LEU A 542 -24.06 32.64 -27.36
CA LEU A 542 -22.64 32.96 -27.37
C LEU A 542 -22.03 33.20 -25.98
N PRO A 543 -22.63 33.97 -25.05
CA PRO A 543 -22.08 34.19 -23.71
C PRO A 543 -22.01 32.88 -22.90
N ILE A 544 -23.01 32.02 -23.07
CA ILE A 544 -23.07 30.71 -22.41
C ILE A 544 -21.97 29.81 -22.98
N VAL A 545 -21.84 29.73 -24.32
CA VAL A 545 -20.78 28.94 -24.97
C VAL A 545 -19.39 29.47 -24.65
N THR A 546 -19.18 30.79 -24.54
CA THR A 546 -17.88 31.35 -24.11
C THR A 546 -17.56 30.99 -22.67
N SER A 547 -18.53 31.04 -21.75
CA SER A 547 -18.32 30.66 -20.35
C SER A 547 -18.03 29.16 -20.20
N GLN A 548 -18.71 28.32 -20.98
CA GLN A 548 -18.47 26.87 -21.02
C GLN A 548 -17.08 26.58 -21.58
N ARG A 549 -16.70 27.20 -22.71
CA ARG A 549 -15.37 27.07 -23.30
C ARG A 549 -14.27 27.46 -22.32
N ASP A 550 -14.45 28.55 -21.59
CA ASP A 550 -13.43 29.06 -20.66
C ASP A 550 -13.32 28.14 -19.42
N ARG A 551 -14.43 27.58 -18.94
CA ARG A 551 -14.41 26.50 -17.92
C ARG A 551 -13.72 25.24 -18.40
N PHE A 552 -13.95 24.81 -19.64
CA PHE A 552 -13.25 23.66 -20.22
C PHE A 552 -11.76 23.91 -20.40
N ARG A 553 -11.37 25.13 -20.80
CA ARG A 553 -9.95 25.53 -20.87
C ARG A 553 -9.29 25.51 -19.50
N GLN A 554 -9.97 26.04 -18.48
CA GLN A 554 -9.46 26.03 -17.12
C GLN A 554 -9.30 24.59 -16.60
N ARG A 555 -10.31 23.74 -16.77
CA ARG A 555 -10.23 22.33 -16.35
C ARG A 555 -9.16 21.55 -17.11
N ASN A 556 -8.96 21.81 -18.40
CA ASN A 556 -7.85 21.23 -19.15
C ASN A 556 -6.49 21.71 -18.65
N ALA A 557 -6.34 23.00 -18.32
CA ALA A 557 -5.09 23.52 -17.76
C ALA A 557 -4.79 22.89 -16.39
N GLU A 558 -5.80 22.74 -15.52
CA GLU A 558 -5.66 22.06 -14.22
C GLU A 558 -5.31 20.58 -14.39
N LEU A 559 -5.94 19.86 -15.33
CA LEU A 559 -5.62 18.47 -15.64
C LEU A 559 -4.21 18.31 -16.23
N GLU A 560 -3.77 19.24 -17.09
CA GLU A 560 -2.39 19.26 -17.61
C GLU A 560 -1.37 19.52 -16.51
N GLU A 561 -1.69 20.39 -15.54
CA GLU A 561 -0.83 20.66 -14.40
C GLU A 561 -0.74 19.44 -13.46
N GLU A 562 -1.87 18.80 -13.17
CA GLU A 562 -1.91 17.56 -12.38
C GLU A 562 -1.14 16.44 -13.08
N LEU A 563 -1.29 16.30 -14.40
CA LEU A 563 -0.52 15.34 -15.20
C LEU A 563 0.99 15.61 -15.09
N ARG A 564 1.43 16.87 -15.16
CA ARG A 564 2.83 17.25 -14.98
C ARG A 564 3.34 16.92 -13.58
N LYS A 565 2.55 17.18 -12.53
CA LYS A 565 2.87 16.81 -11.14
C LYS A 565 3.04 15.29 -11.00
N GLN A 566 2.11 14.51 -11.53
CA GLN A 566 2.20 13.04 -11.50
C GLN A 566 3.44 12.53 -12.25
N PHE A 567 3.78 13.12 -13.40
CA PHE A 567 5.04 12.78 -14.10
C PHE A 567 6.29 13.13 -13.29
N GLN A 568 6.29 14.27 -12.60
CA GLN A 568 7.39 14.67 -11.73
C GLN A 568 7.56 13.69 -10.56
N VAL A 569 6.48 13.32 -9.88
CA VAL A 569 6.48 12.33 -8.78
C VAL A 569 6.97 10.97 -9.28
N ILE A 570 6.49 10.51 -10.45
CA ILE A 570 6.96 9.25 -11.04
C ILE A 570 8.46 9.32 -11.36
N SER A 571 8.95 10.47 -11.86
CA SER A 571 10.38 10.67 -12.14
C SER A 571 11.21 10.64 -10.85
N GLU A 572 10.74 11.29 -9.80
CA GLU A 572 11.38 11.32 -8.49
C GLU A 572 11.44 9.93 -7.86
N LEU A 573 10.32 9.22 -7.79
CA LEU A 573 10.25 7.83 -7.29
C LEU A 573 11.14 6.88 -8.10
N ARG A 574 11.23 7.05 -9.43
CA ARG A 574 12.15 6.27 -10.26
C ARG A 574 13.62 6.56 -9.93
N SER A 575 13.96 7.82 -9.65
CA SER A 575 15.32 8.20 -9.24
C SER A 575 15.66 7.67 -7.85
N GLU A 576 14.71 7.69 -6.92
CA GLU A 576 14.85 7.15 -5.57
C GLU A 576 15.03 5.63 -5.61
N ILE A 577 14.21 4.90 -6.38
CA ILE A 577 14.39 3.46 -6.60
C ILE A 577 15.78 3.15 -7.14
N LYS A 578 16.29 3.96 -8.08
CA LYS A 578 17.64 3.78 -8.63
C LYS A 578 18.72 4.02 -7.57
N ASN A 579 18.56 5.04 -6.74
CA ASN A 579 19.49 5.34 -5.65
C ASN A 579 19.48 4.23 -4.59
N LEU A 580 18.30 3.79 -4.14
CA LEU A 580 18.14 2.68 -3.21
C LEU A 580 18.72 1.38 -3.76
N GLN A 581 18.55 1.09 -5.05
CA GLN A 581 19.18 -0.07 -5.67
C GLN A 581 20.71 0.01 -5.69
N ALA A 582 21.28 1.20 -5.93
CA ALA A 582 22.72 1.41 -5.90
C ALA A 582 23.27 1.29 -4.47
N ASP A 583 22.58 1.83 -3.48
CA ASP A 583 23.00 1.75 -2.08
C ASP A 583 22.84 0.34 -1.52
N ASN A 584 21.76 -0.37 -1.85
CA ASN A 584 21.62 -1.79 -1.52
C ASN A 584 22.77 -2.65 -2.10
N LEU A 585 23.24 -2.32 -3.30
CA LEU A 585 24.39 -3.01 -3.92
C LEU A 585 25.70 -2.66 -3.20
N LYS A 586 25.93 -1.41 -2.80
CA LYS A 586 27.09 -1.02 -1.96
C LYS A 586 27.05 -1.65 -0.57
N LEU A 587 25.87 -1.78 0.03
CA LEU A 587 25.69 -2.49 1.30
C LEU A 587 26.06 -3.96 1.13
N TYR A 588 25.61 -4.58 0.03
CA TYR A 588 25.99 -5.95 -0.32
C TYR A 588 27.51 -6.09 -0.47
N GLU A 589 28.17 -5.15 -1.18
CA GLU A 589 29.62 -5.07 -1.30
C GLU A 589 30.31 -5.00 0.07
N LYS A 590 29.84 -4.12 0.96
CA LYS A 590 30.39 -3.96 2.31
C LYS A 590 30.21 -5.22 3.16
N VAL A 591 29.03 -5.84 3.11
CA VAL A 591 28.76 -7.12 3.81
C VAL A 591 29.68 -8.22 3.27
N ARG A 592 29.88 -8.30 1.95
CA ARG A 592 30.78 -9.28 1.35
C ARG A 592 32.24 -9.02 1.72
N TYR A 593 32.66 -7.76 1.76
CA TYR A 593 34.00 -7.36 2.20
C TYR A 593 34.23 -7.72 3.67
N MET A 594 33.28 -7.45 4.57
CA MET A 594 33.40 -7.88 5.97
C MET A 594 33.41 -9.40 6.12
N GLN A 595 32.63 -10.11 5.29
CA GLN A 595 32.61 -11.57 5.29
C GLN A 595 33.94 -12.15 4.81
N SER A 596 34.60 -11.55 3.80
CA SER A 596 35.93 -12.00 3.36
C SER A 596 37.00 -11.78 4.43
N TYR A 597 36.94 -10.68 5.19
CA TYR A 597 37.84 -10.48 6.35
C TYR A 597 37.58 -11.49 7.47
N ARG A 598 36.33 -11.88 7.70
CA ARG A 598 35.97 -12.92 8.66
C ARG A 598 36.44 -14.32 8.22
N GLU A 599 36.40 -14.61 6.93
CA GLU A 599 36.93 -15.85 6.34
C GLU A 599 38.47 -15.88 6.40
N GLU A 600 39.14 -14.75 6.16
CA GLU A 600 40.60 -14.61 6.22
C GLU A 600 41.14 -14.66 7.66
N ALA A 601 40.36 -14.20 8.65
CA ALA A 601 40.65 -14.41 10.08
C ALA A 601 40.39 -15.86 10.56
N GLY A 602 39.79 -16.71 9.72
CA GLY A 602 39.42 -18.10 10.03
C GLY A 602 40.48 -19.16 9.68
N SER A 603 41.65 -18.79 9.16
CA SER A 603 42.68 -19.75 8.69
C SER A 603 43.62 -20.29 9.80
N ARG A 604 43.13 -20.46 11.03
CA ARG A 604 43.82 -21.22 12.10
C ARG A 604 43.03 -22.52 12.39
N PRO A 605 43.69 -23.69 12.50
CA PRO A 605 42.98 -24.96 12.63
C PRO A 605 42.27 -25.04 13.98
N PRO A 606 41.04 -25.59 14.06
CA PRO A 606 40.30 -25.67 15.31
C PRO A 606 40.64 -27.00 16.02
N THR A 607 41.20 -26.90 17.22
CA THR A 607 41.12 -27.98 18.21
C THR A 607 40.06 -27.62 19.24
N SER A 608 39.04 -28.49 19.32
CA SER A 608 38.11 -28.71 20.43
C SER A 608 37.08 -27.62 20.77
N GLN A 609 35.87 -27.88 20.26
CA GLN A 609 34.66 -28.15 21.06
C GLN A 609 34.10 -27.00 21.91
N LEU A 610 33.01 -26.38 21.44
CA LEU A 610 31.64 -26.56 21.96
C LEU A 610 30.62 -25.85 21.04
N ASP A 611 29.68 -26.65 20.51
CA ASP A 611 28.40 -26.38 19.82
C ASP A 611 28.23 -25.22 18.81
N PRO A 612 27.88 -25.53 17.53
CA PRO A 612 27.22 -24.59 16.64
C PRO A 612 25.69 -24.66 16.83
N LEU A 613 25.09 -23.54 17.23
CA LEU A 613 23.64 -23.36 17.16
C LEU A 613 23.14 -23.52 15.71
N PRO A 614 21.98 -24.13 15.49
CA PRO A 614 21.42 -24.28 14.15
C PRO A 614 20.97 -22.91 13.62
N ALA A 615 21.24 -22.66 12.34
CA ALA A 615 20.74 -21.50 11.62
C ALA A 615 19.21 -21.37 11.82
N PRO A 616 18.67 -20.14 11.99
CA PRO A 616 17.25 -19.96 12.14
C PRO A 616 16.58 -20.30 10.81
N ALA A 617 15.95 -21.47 10.76
CA ALA A 617 14.95 -21.81 9.77
C ALA A 617 13.72 -20.94 10.02
N GLY A 618 13.67 -19.76 9.40
CA GLY A 618 12.53 -18.85 9.49
C GLY A 618 12.62 -17.75 8.45
N SER A 619 11.65 -17.73 7.52
CA SER A 619 11.41 -16.72 6.47
C SER A 619 12.11 -16.95 5.12
N GLY A 620 11.47 -17.74 4.26
CA GLY A 620 11.82 -17.95 2.85
C GLY A 620 11.58 -16.74 1.94
N THR A 621 11.63 -15.49 2.45
CA THR A 621 11.54 -14.27 1.63
C THR A 621 12.80 -13.42 1.66
N GLY A 622 13.71 -13.61 2.62
CA GLY A 622 14.98 -12.86 2.71
C GLY A 622 16.13 -13.44 1.88
N LEU A 623 16.09 -14.75 1.58
CA LEU A 623 17.14 -15.43 0.80
C LEU A 623 17.12 -15.01 -0.68
N ASP A 624 15.93 -14.79 -1.24
CA ASP A 624 15.73 -14.40 -2.64
C ASP A 624 16.21 -12.98 -2.92
N ASP A 625 15.97 -12.04 -2.00
CA ASP A 625 16.37 -10.64 -2.19
C ASP A 625 17.89 -10.50 -2.11
N MET A 626 18.54 -11.22 -1.19
CA MET A 626 20.00 -11.29 -1.12
C MET A 626 20.60 -12.01 -2.34
N GLY A 627 19.94 -13.05 -2.85
CA GLY A 627 20.32 -13.72 -4.10
C GLY A 627 20.24 -12.81 -5.33
N LYS A 628 19.25 -11.91 -5.38
CA LYS A 628 19.08 -10.92 -6.46
C LYS A 628 20.19 -9.87 -6.48
N TYR A 629 20.57 -9.33 -5.31
CA TYR A 629 21.70 -8.40 -5.22
C TYR A 629 23.04 -9.09 -5.43
N ARG A 630 23.18 -10.35 -4.98
CA ARG A 630 24.33 -11.21 -5.30
C ARG A 630 24.50 -11.40 -6.80
N ALA A 631 23.46 -11.78 -7.51
CA ALA A 631 23.52 -11.97 -8.96
C ALA A 631 23.89 -10.68 -9.68
N ARG A 632 23.27 -9.55 -9.30
CA ARG A 632 23.61 -8.21 -9.86
C ARG A 632 25.04 -7.78 -9.56
N TYR A 633 25.56 -8.10 -8.38
CA TYR A 633 26.93 -7.83 -8.00
C TYR A 633 27.92 -8.71 -8.78
N GLU A 634 27.65 -10.01 -8.88
CA GLU A 634 28.45 -10.96 -9.67
C GLU A 634 28.46 -10.58 -11.17
N GLU A 635 27.31 -10.14 -11.72
CA GLU A 635 27.17 -9.61 -13.08
C GLU A 635 27.99 -8.32 -13.30
N ALA A 636 27.92 -7.38 -12.35
CA ALA A 636 28.67 -6.12 -12.42
C ALA A 636 30.18 -6.31 -12.26
N MET A 637 30.61 -7.30 -11.47
CA MET A 637 32.02 -7.59 -11.21
C MET A 637 32.64 -8.56 -12.23
N ASN A 638 31.83 -9.18 -13.10
CA ASN A 638 32.32 -10.09 -14.13
C ASN A 638 33.00 -9.33 -15.30
N PRO A 639 34.33 -9.41 -15.45
CA PRO A 639 35.05 -8.69 -16.50
C PRO A 639 34.66 -9.15 -17.91
N PHE A 640 34.18 -10.39 -18.06
CA PHE A 640 33.76 -10.94 -19.36
C PHE A 640 32.40 -10.43 -19.81
N GLU A 641 31.54 -10.01 -18.89
CA GLU A 641 30.21 -9.47 -19.19
C GLU A 641 30.30 -8.00 -19.59
N ALA A 642 31.12 -7.22 -18.88
CA ALA A 642 31.52 -5.88 -19.30
C ALA A 642 32.23 -5.90 -20.67
N PHE A 643 33.05 -6.93 -20.94
CA PHE A 643 33.67 -7.14 -22.25
C PHE A 643 32.63 -7.50 -23.33
N ARG A 644 31.74 -8.46 -23.09
CA ARG A 644 30.64 -8.81 -24.02
C ARG A 644 29.71 -7.62 -24.30
N GLY A 645 29.43 -6.78 -23.31
CA GLY A 645 28.66 -5.55 -23.49
C GLY A 645 29.37 -4.52 -24.38
N ARG A 646 30.69 -4.35 -24.19
CA ARG A 646 31.53 -3.49 -25.04
C ARG A 646 31.72 -4.05 -26.45
N GLU A 647 31.81 -5.36 -26.59
CA GLU A 647 31.92 -6.05 -27.87
C GLU A 647 30.59 -6.00 -28.64
N ALA A 648 29.46 -6.22 -27.97
CA ALA A 648 28.12 -6.10 -28.57
C ALA A 648 27.81 -4.66 -29.02
N THR A 649 28.27 -3.65 -28.28
CA THR A 649 28.12 -2.24 -28.68
C THR A 649 29.05 -1.88 -29.84
N ARG A 650 30.28 -2.39 -29.90
CA ARG A 650 31.15 -2.28 -31.07
C ARG A 650 30.58 -3.00 -32.29
N ALA A 651 30.04 -4.20 -32.12
CA ALA A 651 29.34 -4.92 -33.17
C ALA A 651 28.15 -4.12 -33.71
N TYR A 652 27.33 -3.53 -32.83
CA TYR A 652 26.21 -2.65 -33.19
C TYR A 652 26.65 -1.40 -33.96
N GLN A 653 27.77 -0.80 -33.58
CA GLN A 653 28.35 0.35 -34.28
C GLN A 653 28.95 -0.03 -35.65
N ASN A 654 29.41 -1.26 -35.82
CA ASN A 654 29.95 -1.75 -37.10
C ASN A 654 28.88 -2.24 -38.09
N LEU A 655 27.59 -2.28 -37.71
CA LEU A 655 26.50 -2.72 -38.58
C LEU A 655 26.02 -1.60 -39.52
N ASN A 656 25.71 -1.96 -40.76
CA ASN A 656 25.18 -1.07 -41.81
C ASN A 656 23.81 -0.50 -41.37
N PRO A 657 23.43 0.76 -41.67
CA PRO A 657 22.10 1.32 -41.35
C PRO A 657 20.90 0.42 -41.67
N ILE A 658 20.94 -0.36 -42.75
CA ILE A 658 19.87 -1.33 -43.09
C ILE A 658 19.85 -2.49 -42.09
N GLU A 659 21.02 -3.03 -41.74
CA GLU A 659 21.16 -4.10 -40.75
C GLU A 659 20.77 -3.62 -39.35
N ARG A 660 21.04 -2.36 -39.01
CA ARG A 660 20.55 -1.72 -37.77
C ARG A 660 19.02 -1.65 -37.75
N GLY A 661 18.40 -1.29 -38.89
CA GLY A 661 16.95 -1.31 -39.04
C GLY A 661 16.36 -2.70 -38.81
N VAL A 662 16.98 -3.73 -39.41
CA VAL A 662 16.57 -5.14 -39.23
C VAL A 662 16.80 -5.60 -37.79
N LEU A 663 17.88 -5.21 -37.13
CA LEU A 663 18.16 -5.55 -35.74
C LEU A 663 17.19 -4.90 -34.76
N VAL A 664 16.80 -3.64 -35.01
CA VAL A 664 15.76 -2.97 -34.22
C VAL A 664 14.41 -3.66 -34.42
N LEU A 665 14.05 -3.99 -35.66
CA LEU A 665 12.81 -4.68 -35.98
C LEU A 665 12.75 -6.08 -35.36
N THR A 666 13.81 -6.87 -35.50
CA THR A 666 13.90 -8.22 -34.92
C THR A 666 13.90 -8.18 -33.39
N ARG A 667 14.58 -7.23 -32.77
CA ARG A 667 14.57 -7.06 -31.31
C ARG A 667 13.22 -6.60 -30.78
N ALA A 668 12.49 -5.75 -31.52
CA ALA A 668 11.13 -5.35 -31.18
C ALA A 668 10.14 -6.53 -31.27
N ILE A 669 10.28 -7.38 -32.30
CA ILE A 669 9.47 -8.59 -32.47
C ILE A 669 9.78 -9.62 -31.36
N LEU A 670 11.06 -9.79 -30.99
CA LEU A 670 11.49 -10.80 -30.02
C LEU A 670 11.29 -10.36 -28.57
N GLY A 671 11.34 -9.06 -28.29
CA GLY A 671 11.18 -8.51 -26.94
C GLY A 671 9.75 -8.50 -26.42
N ASN A 672 8.74 -8.55 -27.30
CA ASN A 672 7.33 -8.50 -26.90
C ASN A 672 6.63 -9.84 -27.14
N ARG A 673 6.05 -10.43 -26.09
CA ARG A 673 5.38 -11.75 -26.14
C ARG A 673 4.27 -11.79 -27.20
N ARG A 674 3.52 -10.70 -27.37
CA ARG A 674 2.45 -10.60 -28.39
C ARG A 674 3.02 -10.50 -29.81
N ALA A 675 4.09 -9.74 -30.00
CA ALA A 675 4.75 -9.61 -31.31
C ALA A 675 5.36 -10.94 -31.77
N ARG A 676 5.93 -11.72 -30.84
CA ARG A 676 6.41 -13.08 -31.12
C ARG A 676 5.29 -14.01 -31.60
N THR A 677 4.15 -14.01 -30.93
CA THR A 677 2.99 -14.83 -31.35
C THR A 677 2.48 -14.39 -32.71
N PHE A 678 2.36 -13.08 -32.95
CA PHE A 678 1.94 -12.55 -34.24
C PHE A 678 2.92 -12.93 -35.35
N PHE A 679 4.23 -12.85 -35.12
CA PHE A 679 5.25 -13.25 -36.08
C PHE A 679 5.19 -14.75 -36.41
N ILE A 680 4.95 -15.60 -35.41
CA ILE A 680 4.78 -17.05 -35.63
C ILE A 680 3.52 -17.32 -36.47
N CYS A 681 2.39 -16.68 -36.15
CA CYS A 681 1.17 -16.80 -36.95
C CYS A 681 1.37 -16.29 -38.38
N TYR A 682 2.05 -15.15 -38.55
CA TYR A 682 2.40 -14.59 -39.85
C TYR A 682 3.31 -15.53 -40.65
N ALA A 683 4.34 -16.10 -40.01
CA ALA A 683 5.23 -17.07 -40.65
C ALA A 683 4.47 -18.33 -41.08
N ILE A 684 3.59 -18.88 -40.24
CA ILE A 684 2.75 -20.04 -40.59
C ILE A 684 1.81 -19.70 -41.76
N ALA A 685 1.14 -18.54 -41.71
CA ALA A 685 0.26 -18.09 -42.79
C ALA A 685 1.01 -17.92 -44.11
N LEU A 686 2.24 -17.39 -44.07
CA LEU A 686 3.10 -17.25 -45.24
C LEU A 686 3.52 -18.63 -45.78
N HIS A 687 3.89 -19.58 -44.91
CA HIS A 687 4.22 -20.95 -45.34
C HIS A 687 3.01 -21.67 -45.94
N LEU A 688 1.81 -21.47 -45.39
CA LEU A 688 0.57 -22.00 -45.98
C LEU A 688 0.28 -21.37 -47.34
N LEU A 689 0.51 -20.07 -47.49
CA LEU A 689 0.34 -19.37 -48.76
C LEU A 689 1.37 -19.82 -49.80
N VAL A 690 2.62 -20.04 -49.40
CA VAL A 690 3.65 -20.60 -50.28
C VAL A 690 3.33 -22.05 -50.66
N MET A 691 2.86 -22.88 -49.73
CA MET A 691 2.37 -24.23 -50.04
C MET A 691 1.18 -24.19 -51.00
N PHE A 692 0.23 -23.29 -50.78
CA PHE A 692 -0.94 -23.16 -51.63
C PHE A 692 -0.56 -22.70 -53.04
N THR A 693 0.31 -21.70 -53.17
CA THR A 693 0.76 -21.20 -54.48
C THR A 693 1.65 -22.21 -55.20
N THR A 694 2.52 -22.95 -54.50
CA THR A 694 3.31 -24.03 -55.10
C THR A 694 2.45 -25.23 -55.49
N TYR A 695 1.39 -25.53 -54.73
CA TYR A 695 0.38 -26.51 -55.07
C TYR A 695 -0.42 -26.10 -56.32
N GLU A 696 -0.88 -24.85 -56.41
CA GLU A 696 -1.56 -24.28 -57.58
C GLU A 696 -0.65 -24.23 -58.83
N CYS A 697 0.63 -23.90 -58.67
CA CYS A 697 1.60 -23.98 -59.77
C CYS A 697 1.88 -25.43 -60.21
N THR A 698 1.93 -26.37 -59.27
CA THR A 698 2.10 -27.81 -59.57
C THR A 698 0.88 -28.39 -60.27
N THR A 699 -0.33 -28.08 -59.79
CA THR A 699 -1.59 -28.59 -60.35
C THR A 699 -1.90 -27.95 -61.71
N SER A 700 -1.61 -26.66 -61.91
CA SER A 700 -1.79 -26.00 -63.22
C SER A 700 -0.71 -26.36 -64.24
N SER A 701 0.49 -26.79 -63.81
CA SER A 701 1.52 -27.32 -64.73
C SER A 701 1.24 -28.75 -65.22
N GLY A 702 0.16 -29.38 -64.76
CA GLY A 702 -0.22 -30.76 -65.06
C GLY A 702 -1.13 -30.97 -66.27
N THR A 703 -1.11 -30.14 -67.32
CA THR A 703 -1.83 -30.44 -68.59
C THR A 703 -1.10 -29.91 -69.84
N HIS A 704 0.22 -30.05 -69.92
CA HIS A 704 0.90 -29.95 -71.22
C HIS A 704 2.03 -30.99 -71.35
N LEU A 705 1.67 -32.27 -71.15
CA LEU A 705 2.47 -33.39 -71.64
C LEU A 705 2.35 -33.42 -73.17
N GLN A 706 3.33 -32.77 -73.78
CA GLN A 706 3.60 -32.71 -75.20
C GLN A 706 3.72 -34.13 -75.77
N LYS A 707 2.74 -34.47 -76.62
CA LYS A 707 2.57 -35.74 -77.33
C LYS A 707 3.85 -36.07 -78.12
N GLN A 708 4.63 -37.05 -77.66
CA GLN A 708 5.73 -37.62 -78.44
C GLN A 708 5.14 -38.44 -79.60
N VAL A 709 5.58 -38.12 -80.81
CA VAL A 709 5.25 -38.83 -82.04
C VAL A 709 6.04 -40.14 -82.07
N SER A 710 5.34 -41.26 -82.20
CA SER A 710 5.91 -42.59 -82.42
C SER A 710 6.62 -42.66 -83.77
N PRO A 711 7.90 -43.05 -83.86
CA PRO A 711 8.49 -43.56 -85.09
C PRO A 711 8.27 -45.09 -85.15
N TYR A 712 8.01 -45.61 -86.35
CA TYR A 712 7.69 -47.01 -86.70
C TYR A 712 6.25 -47.46 -86.34
N GLY A 713 5.40 -47.94 -87.25
CA GLY A 713 5.60 -48.44 -88.61
C GLY A 713 5.55 -49.96 -88.67
N SER A 714 4.37 -50.56 -88.44
CA SER A 714 3.77 -51.73 -89.13
C SER A 714 2.47 -52.11 -88.44
#